data_AF-A0A835EMA9-F1
#
_entry.id   AF-A0A835EMA9-F1
#
_cell.length_a   1.000
_cell.length_b   1.000
_cell.length_c   1.000
_cell.angle_alpha   90.00
_cell.angle_beta   90.00
_cell.angle_gamma   90.00
#
_symmetry.space_group_name_H-M   'P 1'
#
loop_
_entity.id
_entity.type
_entity.pdbx_description
1 polymer ?
#
loop_
_entity_poly.entity_id
_entity_poly.type
_entity_poly.pdbx_seq_one_letter_code
_entity_poly.pdbx_strand_id
1 'polypeptide(L)'
;MEKRFFHHDEALLSANPDFADRTLPSLDARVEIASAAVPELAAAAASKAIAEWGRPATDITHLVFSTYSGARAPSADLRLASLLGLRASVSRTVLSLHGCYGGARSLQLAKEIAENNRGARVLVACSDLTLIGFYGPEAGCLDTIVGQGLFGDGAGAVIVGADPVGPTERAIFEMVHATQATVPGTEDAITMQLMKGGLDFHISDQVPKLLGASIERCLLDAFGSLGMSGVKWNELFWALHPGGRAILDRIEGVLGAGRREARGEPAGDKLRWMLIMPSSVFDHRFAKSRNITNHIKILGFTMKDNSLYGYLLKAAATETAMGSAPANVREFWRTQRADGPAAVLAIGTSNPTNCVLQDEFPDFYFRATKSEHLVGLKEKFKRICQKLGRGEALPAPHGGAASARTRSSSTTTRRRWTRGWTSSRPPCRSSPRRPPGRRSPSGAARPPTSPTSSSPPTPARTSRASTSSWSLSSASAPPCAAPCSNLNGCFAGAAALRVAKDLAENNRGARVLVVCAELTVLLFARPEEGCFQTLINQGLFGDGAGAVIVGAAADDDPAMAAGERPLFEIVSAAQAIVPESESFIEMHLTRGGYDGNISVREVPVLIGDNIERCLMDAFEPLGDIVGAGWKWNDMFWDVHPGSSAILDKVDDVLQLKPEKLAASRRVLSEYGNMFGVTVIFVLDELRRRMEKGEEVGEPEWGLMVAFGPGLTVETMVLRRCVEQGTGGASEEEEKTDWGLRGRMRGCNKFVLDLDHVSMHVGIA
;
A
#
# COMPACT_ATOMS: atom_id res chain seq x y z
N MET A 1 3.27 31.26 15.21
CA MET A 1 2.71 31.13 13.84
C MET A 1 1.85 32.36 13.61
N GLU A 2 1.98 33.05 12.46
CA GLU A 2 1.29 34.33 12.21
C GLU A 2 0.10 34.22 11.26
N LYS A 3 0.09 33.21 10.39
CA LYS A 3 -0.95 32.98 9.38
C LYS A 3 -1.01 31.49 9.00
N ARG A 4 -2.14 31.09 8.41
CA ARG A 4 -2.37 29.79 7.74
C ARG A 4 -3.15 30.03 6.45
N PHE A 5 -3.29 28.99 5.62
CA PHE A 5 -4.16 28.97 4.46
C PHE A 5 -5.18 27.84 4.63
N PHE A 6 -6.39 28.05 4.12
CA PHE A 6 -7.49 27.10 4.13
C PHE A 6 -8.26 27.21 2.82
N HIS A 7 -8.75 26.08 2.32
CA HIS A 7 -9.75 26.01 1.27
C HIS A 7 -11.17 26.25 1.81
N HIS A 8 -11.39 25.92 3.09
CA HIS A 8 -12.65 26.22 3.78
C HIS A 8 -12.70 27.68 4.26
N ASP A 9 -13.86 28.30 4.13
CA ASP A 9 -14.18 29.64 4.62
C ASP A 9 -15.50 29.66 5.41
N GLU A 10 -15.90 30.83 5.90
CA GLU A 10 -17.14 31.00 6.68
C GLU A 10 -18.41 30.65 5.88
N ALA A 11 -18.39 30.81 4.56
CA ALA A 11 -19.52 30.49 3.69
C ALA A 11 -19.66 28.97 3.48
N LEU A 12 -18.55 28.29 3.20
CA LEU A 12 -18.50 26.83 3.07
C LEU A 12 -18.89 26.14 4.38
N LEU A 13 -18.43 26.65 5.53
CA LEU A 13 -18.80 26.12 6.84
C LEU A 13 -20.27 26.43 7.21
N SER A 14 -20.79 27.59 6.83
CA SER A 14 -22.21 27.93 7.04
C SER A 14 -23.15 27.13 6.14
N ALA A 15 -22.70 26.71 4.95
CA ALA A 15 -23.43 25.79 4.08
C ALA A 15 -23.37 24.32 4.57
N ASN A 16 -22.37 23.97 5.39
CA ASN A 16 -22.13 22.61 5.89
C ASN A 16 -21.97 22.60 7.43
N PRO A 17 -23.02 22.96 8.21
CA PRO A 17 -22.92 23.07 9.67
C PRO A 17 -22.50 21.76 10.36
N ASP A 18 -22.85 20.62 9.77
CA ASP A 18 -22.45 19.28 10.22
C ASP A 18 -20.91 19.05 10.18
N PHE A 19 -20.13 19.98 9.62
CA PHE A 19 -18.67 19.94 9.70
C PHE A 19 -18.16 20.32 11.10
N ALA A 20 -18.93 21.05 11.91
CA ALA A 20 -18.54 21.44 13.26
C ALA A 20 -18.66 20.30 14.29
N ASP A 21 -19.49 19.28 14.05
CA ASP A 21 -19.74 18.18 15.00
C ASP A 21 -19.26 16.84 14.43
N ARG A 22 -18.17 16.30 15.00
CA ARG A 22 -17.58 14.99 14.61
C ARG A 22 -18.51 13.80 14.80
N THR A 23 -19.59 13.95 15.56
CA THR A 23 -20.60 12.90 15.77
C THR A 23 -21.67 12.88 14.67
N LEU A 24 -21.77 13.93 13.83
CA LEU A 24 -22.67 13.98 12.68
C LEU A 24 -22.04 13.33 11.43
N PRO A 25 -22.85 12.80 10.49
CA PRO A 25 -22.34 12.02 9.36
C PRO A 25 -21.93 12.91 8.18
N SER A 26 -20.84 13.66 8.33
CA SER A 26 -20.35 14.64 7.34
C SER A 26 -19.23 14.16 6.39
N LEU A 27 -18.73 12.91 6.52
CA LEU A 27 -17.65 12.37 5.68
C LEU A 27 -17.92 12.56 4.18
N ASP A 28 -19.09 12.15 3.70
CA ASP A 28 -19.47 12.14 2.28
C ASP A 28 -19.19 13.50 1.59
N ALA A 29 -19.65 14.60 2.20
CA ALA A 29 -19.50 15.94 1.67
C ALA A 29 -18.05 16.47 1.76
N ARG A 30 -17.28 16.07 2.79
CA ARG A 30 -15.85 16.42 2.87
C ARG A 30 -15.04 15.72 1.79
N VAL A 31 -15.37 14.45 1.50
CA VAL A 31 -14.71 13.64 0.46
C VAL A 31 -14.99 14.20 -0.93
N GLU A 32 -16.24 14.59 -1.23
CA GLU A 32 -16.57 15.25 -2.50
C GLU A 32 -15.79 16.56 -2.69
N ILE A 33 -15.80 17.47 -1.70
CA ILE A 33 -15.05 18.74 -1.78
C ILE A 33 -13.54 18.48 -1.95
N ALA A 34 -12.98 17.54 -1.17
CA ALA A 34 -11.57 17.18 -1.26
C ALA A 34 -11.21 16.58 -2.64
N SER A 35 -12.10 15.77 -3.24
CA SER A 35 -11.85 15.10 -4.52
C SER A 35 -11.63 16.09 -5.68
N ALA A 36 -12.26 17.27 -5.63
CA ALA A 36 -12.03 18.35 -6.58
C ALA A 36 -10.81 19.21 -6.18
N ALA A 37 -10.77 19.68 -4.93
CA ALA A 37 -9.81 20.71 -4.51
C ALA A 37 -8.37 20.18 -4.31
N VAL A 38 -8.18 18.92 -3.91
CA VAL A 38 -6.86 18.31 -3.74
C VAL A 38 -6.05 18.25 -5.04
N PRO A 39 -6.55 17.68 -6.17
CA PRO A 39 -5.78 17.62 -7.40
C PRO A 39 -5.55 19.00 -8.04
N GLU A 40 -6.46 19.96 -7.86
CA GLU A 40 -6.25 21.34 -8.33
C GLU A 40 -5.14 22.06 -7.57
N LEU A 41 -5.12 21.94 -6.24
CA LEU A 41 -4.05 22.51 -5.40
C LEU A 41 -2.70 21.85 -5.70
N ALA A 42 -2.67 20.53 -5.90
CA ALA A 42 -1.50 19.79 -6.35
C ALA A 42 -1.02 20.23 -7.74
N ALA A 43 -1.92 20.39 -8.72
CA ALA A 43 -1.57 20.86 -10.06
C ALA A 43 -1.00 22.28 -10.02
N ALA A 44 -1.55 23.16 -9.18
CA ALA A 44 -1.04 24.51 -8.97
C ALA A 44 0.37 24.53 -8.33
N ALA A 45 0.79 23.49 -7.61
CA ALA A 45 2.17 23.31 -7.15
C ALA A 45 3.06 22.70 -8.24
N ALA A 46 2.65 21.58 -8.84
CA ALA A 46 3.39 20.84 -9.85
C ALA A 46 3.70 21.68 -11.10
N SER A 47 2.76 22.49 -11.59
CA SER A 47 2.99 23.41 -12.72
C SER A 47 4.14 24.39 -12.48
N LYS A 48 4.42 24.76 -11.22
CA LYS A 48 5.57 25.62 -10.88
C LYS A 48 6.88 24.83 -10.93
N ALA A 49 6.89 23.60 -10.39
CA ALA A 49 8.06 22.72 -10.44
C ALA A 49 8.42 22.33 -11.89
N ILE A 50 7.43 22.08 -12.75
CA ILE A 50 7.62 21.81 -14.18
C ILE A 50 8.19 23.05 -14.88
N ALA A 51 7.66 24.25 -14.60
CA ALA A 51 8.18 25.50 -15.15
C ALA A 51 9.62 25.83 -14.69
N GLU A 52 10.00 25.47 -13.46
CA GLU A 52 11.37 25.62 -12.95
C GLU A 52 12.34 24.57 -13.52
N TRP A 53 11.86 23.34 -13.78
CA TRP A 53 12.62 22.26 -14.42
C TRP A 53 12.85 22.51 -15.92
N GLY A 54 11.99 23.28 -16.58
CA GLY A 54 12.22 23.77 -17.94
C GLY A 54 12.01 22.75 -19.06
N ARG A 55 11.42 21.58 -18.78
CA ARG A 55 11.07 20.55 -19.76
C ARG A 55 9.55 20.34 -19.85
N PRO A 56 9.03 19.76 -20.96
CA PRO A 56 7.61 19.45 -21.10
C PRO A 56 7.06 18.54 -19.99
N ALA A 57 5.80 18.72 -19.62
CA ALA A 57 5.13 17.85 -18.65
C ALA A 57 5.01 16.39 -19.15
N THR A 58 5.01 16.18 -20.46
CA THR A 58 5.03 14.85 -21.11
C THR A 58 6.30 14.05 -20.83
N ASP A 59 7.40 14.72 -20.48
CA ASP A 59 8.69 14.08 -20.15
C ASP A 59 8.67 13.46 -18.73
N ILE A 60 7.61 13.67 -17.95
CA ILE A 60 7.42 13.06 -16.64
C ILE A 60 7.05 11.58 -16.83
N THR A 61 7.96 10.73 -16.41
CA THR A 61 7.81 9.27 -16.51
C THR A 61 6.93 8.68 -15.41
N HIS A 62 6.97 9.27 -14.21
CA HIS A 62 6.38 8.73 -12.98
C HIS A 62 5.75 9.85 -12.14
N LEU A 63 4.70 9.52 -11.38
CA LEU A 63 4.06 10.41 -10.41
C LEU A 63 3.93 9.71 -9.05
N VAL A 64 4.61 10.24 -8.03
CA VAL A 64 4.41 9.86 -6.63
C VAL A 64 3.50 10.90 -5.98
N PHE A 65 2.29 10.49 -5.61
CA PHE A 65 1.29 11.40 -5.05
C PHE A 65 0.97 11.06 -3.58
N SER A 66 1.08 12.05 -2.68
CA SER A 66 0.82 11.88 -1.25
C SER A 66 -0.32 12.78 -0.79
N THR A 67 -1.29 12.20 -0.08
CA THR A 67 -2.39 12.94 0.55
C THR A 67 -2.98 12.14 1.72
N TYR A 68 -3.45 12.81 2.78
CA TYR A 68 -4.36 12.20 3.77
C TYR A 68 -5.83 12.54 3.53
N SER A 69 -6.15 13.38 2.54
CA SER A 69 -7.50 13.88 2.27
C SER A 69 -8.28 13.07 1.20
N GLY A 70 -7.67 12.07 0.58
CA GLY A 70 -8.26 11.27 -0.48
C GLY A 70 -9.01 10.03 0.01
N ALA A 71 -10.29 9.88 -0.37
CA ALA A 71 -11.14 8.72 -0.03
C ALA A 71 -11.91 8.14 -1.24
N ARG A 72 -11.38 8.29 -2.46
CA ARG A 72 -11.98 7.89 -3.74
C ARG A 72 -10.99 7.07 -4.59
N ALA A 73 -11.53 6.14 -5.36
CA ALA A 73 -10.88 5.43 -6.46
C ALA A 73 -11.70 5.71 -7.76
N PRO A 74 -11.11 6.19 -8.87
CA PRO A 74 -9.70 6.52 -9.03
C PRO A 74 -9.27 7.63 -8.06
N SER A 75 -8.02 7.55 -7.60
CA SER A 75 -7.48 8.53 -6.67
C SER A 75 -7.11 9.83 -7.42
N ALA A 76 -6.90 10.91 -6.66
CA ALA A 76 -6.66 12.25 -7.17
C ALA A 76 -5.40 12.38 -8.05
N ASP A 77 -4.49 11.39 -8.02
CA ASP A 77 -3.34 11.28 -8.94
C ASP A 77 -3.76 11.17 -10.42
N LEU A 78 -4.90 10.54 -10.73
CA LEU A 78 -5.45 10.48 -12.09
C LEU A 78 -5.87 11.88 -12.55
N ARG A 79 -6.63 12.58 -11.70
CA ARG A 79 -7.10 13.94 -12.00
C ARG A 79 -5.93 14.92 -12.09
N LEU A 80 -4.91 14.76 -11.24
CA LEU A 80 -3.66 15.51 -11.29
C LEU A 80 -2.88 15.25 -12.60
N ALA A 81 -2.75 13.99 -13.03
CA ALA A 81 -2.10 13.65 -14.29
C ALA A 81 -2.82 14.27 -15.51
N SER A 82 -4.15 14.22 -15.51
CA SER A 82 -5.02 14.86 -16.51
C SER A 82 -4.86 16.39 -16.52
N LEU A 83 -4.93 17.06 -15.35
CA LEU A 83 -4.77 18.51 -15.20
C LEU A 83 -3.38 19.04 -15.62
N LEU A 84 -2.35 18.20 -15.56
CA LEU A 84 -0.98 18.55 -15.97
C LEU A 84 -0.64 18.15 -17.41
N GLY A 85 -1.53 17.44 -18.12
CA GLY A 85 -1.24 16.92 -19.46
C GLY A 85 -0.11 15.89 -19.48
N LEU A 86 -0.01 15.03 -18.44
CA LEU A 86 0.98 13.96 -18.41
C LEU A 86 0.65 12.89 -19.46
N ARG A 87 1.67 12.14 -19.91
CA ARG A 87 1.48 11.01 -20.83
C ARG A 87 0.54 9.95 -20.23
N ALA A 88 -0.30 9.32 -21.04
CA ALA A 88 -1.20 8.25 -20.60
C ALA A 88 -0.46 7.04 -19.98
N SER A 89 0.81 6.84 -20.34
CA SER A 89 1.70 5.80 -19.79
C SER A 89 2.49 6.22 -18.54
N VAL A 90 2.04 7.24 -17.80
CA VAL A 90 2.70 7.72 -16.58
C VAL A 90 2.48 6.73 -15.42
N SER A 91 3.57 6.19 -14.87
CA SER A 91 3.52 5.24 -13.76
C SER A 91 3.23 5.96 -12.44
N ARG A 92 2.01 5.79 -11.92
CA ARG A 92 1.53 6.45 -10.69
C ARG A 92 1.66 5.55 -9.47
N THR A 93 2.03 6.13 -8.33
CA THR A 93 2.01 5.47 -7.01
C THR A 93 1.47 6.45 -5.95
N VAL A 94 0.44 6.02 -5.21
CA VAL A 94 -0.25 6.84 -4.21
C VAL A 94 0.15 6.45 -2.79
N LEU A 95 0.57 7.43 -2.00
CA LEU A 95 0.85 7.31 -0.57
C LEU A 95 -0.28 7.95 0.23
N SER A 96 -1.36 7.19 0.45
CA SER A 96 -2.50 7.62 1.25
C SER A 96 -2.24 7.45 2.75
N LEU A 97 -2.83 8.32 3.57
CA LEU A 97 -2.86 8.24 5.06
C LEU A 97 -1.51 8.09 5.78
N HIS A 98 -0.39 8.43 5.13
CA HIS A 98 0.94 8.47 5.76
C HIS A 98 1.10 9.64 6.76
N GLY A 99 0.18 10.61 6.76
CA GLY A 99 0.25 11.78 7.62
C GLY A 99 1.54 12.58 7.43
N CYS A 100 2.05 13.15 8.52
CA CYS A 100 3.12 14.15 8.51
C CYS A 100 4.46 13.70 7.90
N TYR A 101 4.77 12.40 7.84
CA TYR A 101 6.01 11.89 7.24
C TYR A 101 5.89 11.56 5.74
N GLY A 102 4.67 11.61 5.17
CA GLY A 102 4.39 11.20 3.78
C GLY A 102 5.25 11.90 2.74
N GLY A 103 5.60 13.18 2.94
CA GLY A 103 6.50 13.91 2.05
C GLY A 103 7.93 13.34 2.01
N ALA A 104 8.46 12.89 3.16
CA ALA A 104 9.79 12.27 3.22
C ALA A 104 9.80 10.87 2.59
N ARG A 105 8.76 10.05 2.84
CA ARG A 105 8.62 8.75 2.18
C ARG A 105 8.37 8.89 0.67
N SER A 106 7.67 9.93 0.23
CA SER A 106 7.49 10.25 -1.19
C SER A 106 8.82 10.56 -1.90
N LEU A 107 9.67 11.37 -1.25
CA LEU A 107 11.03 11.64 -1.74
C LEU A 107 11.88 10.38 -1.78
N GLN A 108 11.85 9.56 -0.72
CA GLN A 108 12.59 8.29 -0.71
C GLN A 108 12.16 7.36 -1.85
N LEU A 109 10.85 7.18 -2.06
CA LEU A 109 10.32 6.39 -3.17
C LEU A 109 10.71 6.99 -4.54
N ALA A 110 10.77 8.32 -4.66
CA ALA A 110 11.23 8.97 -5.88
C ALA A 110 12.72 8.78 -6.14
N LYS A 111 13.58 8.69 -5.12
CA LYS A 111 14.98 8.24 -5.26
C LYS A 111 15.03 6.80 -5.76
N GLU A 112 14.32 5.89 -5.09
CA GLU A 112 14.26 4.46 -5.43
C GLU A 112 13.84 4.26 -6.91
N ILE A 113 12.77 4.92 -7.36
CA ILE A 113 12.31 4.90 -8.76
C ILE A 113 13.33 5.54 -9.71
N ALA A 114 13.83 6.74 -9.41
CA ALA A 114 14.67 7.53 -10.32
C ALA A 114 16.08 6.95 -10.54
N GLU A 115 16.61 6.24 -9.54
CA GLU A 115 17.91 5.58 -9.62
C GLU A 115 17.80 4.19 -10.28
N ASN A 116 16.65 3.53 -10.17
CA ASN A 116 16.42 2.23 -10.78
C ASN A 116 16.01 2.31 -12.26
N ASN A 117 15.18 3.29 -12.62
CA ASN A 117 14.62 3.42 -13.96
C ASN A 117 15.42 4.43 -14.80
N ARG A 118 16.19 3.94 -15.78
CA ARG A 118 17.09 4.77 -16.60
C ARG A 118 16.34 5.90 -17.32
N GLY A 119 16.77 7.14 -17.09
CA GLY A 119 16.17 8.34 -17.69
C GLY A 119 14.86 8.78 -17.03
N ALA A 120 14.44 8.13 -15.93
CA ALA A 120 13.21 8.49 -15.25
C ALA A 120 13.26 9.93 -14.69
N ARG A 121 12.10 10.57 -14.80
CA ARG A 121 11.76 11.86 -14.22
C ARG A 121 10.47 11.66 -13.43
N VAL A 122 10.56 11.83 -12.12
CA VAL A 122 9.53 11.51 -11.13
C VAL A 122 8.99 12.82 -10.59
N LEU A 123 7.73 13.12 -10.89
CA LEU A 123 7.01 14.20 -10.20
C LEU A 123 6.59 13.68 -8.83
N VAL A 124 7.11 14.29 -7.76
CA VAL A 124 6.56 14.14 -6.42
C VAL A 124 5.59 15.28 -6.19
N ALA A 125 4.36 14.98 -5.77
CA ALA A 125 3.38 15.98 -5.37
C ALA A 125 2.68 15.55 -4.07
N CYS A 126 2.69 16.44 -3.07
CA CYS A 126 2.00 16.26 -1.80
C CYS A 126 0.93 17.35 -1.67
N SER A 127 -0.31 16.99 -1.37
CA SER A 127 -1.41 17.97 -1.25
C SER A 127 -2.45 17.53 -0.22
N ASP A 128 -2.68 18.38 0.78
CA ASP A 128 -3.58 18.08 1.90
C ASP A 128 -4.51 19.26 2.20
N LEU A 129 -5.74 18.92 2.60
CA LEU A 129 -6.77 19.84 3.06
C LEU A 129 -7.24 19.41 4.46
N THR A 130 -7.09 20.30 5.43
CA THR A 130 -7.55 20.12 6.83
C THR A 130 -9.05 19.93 6.94
N LEU A 131 -9.83 20.36 5.93
CA LEU A 131 -11.29 20.19 5.87
C LEU A 131 -11.74 18.75 6.11
N ILE A 132 -10.94 17.75 5.72
CA ILE A 132 -11.27 16.33 5.95
C ILE A 132 -11.39 16.00 7.46
N GLY A 133 -10.65 16.69 8.33
CA GLY A 133 -10.65 16.53 9.79
C GLY A 133 -10.91 17.83 10.56
N PHE A 134 -11.60 18.80 9.95
CA PHE A 134 -11.99 20.07 10.60
C PHE A 134 -13.20 19.84 11.50
N TYR A 135 -13.12 20.24 12.77
CA TYR A 135 -14.19 20.10 13.75
C TYR A 135 -14.22 21.28 14.73
N GLY A 136 -15.37 21.48 15.40
CA GLY A 136 -15.50 22.40 16.52
C GLY A 136 -14.79 21.89 17.80
N PRO A 137 -14.50 22.78 18.77
CA PRO A 137 -13.81 22.42 20.00
C PRO A 137 -14.73 21.66 20.97
N GLU A 138 -14.25 20.53 21.52
CA GLU A 138 -14.97 19.73 22.51
C GLU A 138 -14.33 19.86 23.91
N ALA A 139 -15.16 19.99 24.95
CA ALA A 139 -14.69 20.25 26.31
C ALA A 139 -13.97 19.02 26.91
N GLY A 140 -12.64 19.11 27.04
CA GLY A 140 -11.78 18.04 27.57
C GLY A 140 -10.87 17.40 26.52
N CYS A 141 -11.16 17.58 25.23
CA CYS A 141 -10.33 17.10 24.11
C CYS A 141 -9.29 18.15 23.71
N LEU A 142 -8.21 18.26 24.50
CA LEU A 142 -7.14 19.25 24.24
C LEU A 142 -6.32 18.92 22.98
N ASP A 143 -6.21 17.64 22.63
CA ASP A 143 -5.52 17.13 21.45
C ASP A 143 -6.17 17.57 20.14
N THR A 144 -7.51 17.52 20.05
CA THR A 144 -8.24 18.02 18.87
C THR A 144 -8.01 19.52 18.69
N ILE A 145 -8.06 20.29 19.79
CA ILE A 145 -7.78 21.75 19.79
C ILE A 145 -6.33 22.05 19.34
N VAL A 146 -5.35 21.24 19.76
CA VAL A 146 -3.95 21.38 19.30
C VAL A 146 -3.84 21.19 17.79
N GLY A 147 -4.51 20.18 17.22
CA GLY A 147 -4.55 19.97 15.76
C GLY A 147 -5.23 21.11 15.01
N GLN A 148 -6.43 21.54 15.44
CA GLN A 148 -7.12 22.71 14.85
C GLN A 148 -6.34 24.02 15.04
N GLY A 149 -5.45 24.10 16.03
CA GLY A 149 -4.50 25.21 16.24
C GLY A 149 -3.21 25.13 15.41
N LEU A 150 -2.86 23.96 14.87
CA LEU A 150 -1.59 23.70 14.19
C LEU A 150 -1.73 23.59 12.66
N PHE A 151 -2.62 22.73 12.18
CA PHE A 151 -2.64 22.31 10.77
C PHE A 151 -3.15 23.40 9.82
N GLY A 152 -2.78 23.32 8.54
CA GLY A 152 -3.27 24.22 7.49
C GLY A 152 -3.14 23.57 6.12
N ASP A 153 -3.83 24.12 5.14
CA ASP A 153 -3.96 23.54 3.80
C ASP A 153 -2.76 23.92 2.93
N GLY A 154 -2.38 23.04 1.98
CA GLY A 154 -1.32 23.35 1.03
C GLY A 154 -1.00 22.21 0.06
N ALA A 155 -0.19 22.55 -0.94
CA ALA A 155 0.51 21.56 -1.76
C ALA A 155 1.97 21.98 -2.01
N GLY A 156 2.83 20.97 -2.10
CA GLY A 156 4.23 21.06 -2.50
C GLY A 156 4.54 20.03 -3.58
N ALA A 157 5.41 20.38 -4.51
CA ALA A 157 5.83 19.48 -5.58
C ALA A 157 7.31 19.68 -5.93
N VAL A 158 7.98 18.59 -6.30
CA VAL A 158 9.37 18.57 -6.79
C VAL A 158 9.52 17.56 -7.92
N ILE A 159 10.56 17.71 -8.74
CA ILE A 159 10.91 16.75 -9.79
C ILE A 159 12.24 16.11 -9.44
N VAL A 160 12.27 14.78 -9.40
CA VAL A 160 13.43 13.94 -9.04
C VAL A 160 13.85 13.14 -10.28
N GLY A 161 15.17 12.96 -10.48
CA GLY A 161 15.71 12.21 -11.61
C GLY A 161 17.20 11.95 -11.46
N ALA A 162 17.66 10.79 -11.92
CA ALA A 162 19.09 10.51 -12.08
C ALA A 162 19.63 11.09 -13.41
N ASP A 163 20.95 11.30 -13.49
CA ASP A 163 21.68 11.83 -14.64
C ASP A 163 21.04 13.10 -15.26
N PRO A 164 21.25 14.30 -14.67
CA PRO A 164 20.66 15.54 -15.16
C PRO A 164 21.21 15.96 -16.53
N VAL A 165 20.29 16.27 -17.45
CA VAL A 165 20.56 16.62 -18.85
C VAL A 165 20.78 18.13 -18.99
N GLY A 166 22.05 18.53 -18.95
CA GLY A 166 22.46 19.91 -19.23
C GLY A 166 22.25 20.30 -20.71
N PRO A 167 22.07 21.60 -21.02
CA PRO A 167 22.10 22.73 -20.10
C PRO A 167 20.75 23.01 -19.40
N THR A 168 19.67 22.32 -19.78
CA THR A 168 18.31 22.60 -19.31
C THR A 168 18.11 22.21 -17.84
N GLU A 169 18.51 20.99 -17.47
CA GLU A 169 18.28 20.48 -16.12
C GLU A 169 19.40 20.91 -15.17
N ARG A 170 19.02 21.46 -14.02
CA ARG A 170 19.94 21.87 -12.95
C ARG A 170 19.59 21.18 -11.65
N ALA A 171 20.50 20.33 -11.15
CA ALA A 171 20.37 19.75 -9.83
C ALA A 171 20.41 20.84 -8.73
N ILE A 172 19.51 20.74 -7.76
CA ILE A 172 19.43 21.64 -6.59
C ILE A 172 20.01 20.95 -5.34
N PHE A 173 19.72 19.65 -5.18
CA PHE A 173 20.25 18.77 -4.14
C PHE A 173 20.49 17.37 -4.73
N GLU A 174 21.41 16.61 -4.13
CA GLU A 174 21.63 15.19 -4.43
C GLU A 174 21.10 14.32 -3.29
N MET A 175 20.36 13.27 -3.61
CA MET A 175 19.74 12.37 -2.63
C MET A 175 20.64 11.20 -2.29
N VAL A 176 21.69 11.43 -1.49
CA VAL A 176 22.73 10.43 -1.20
C VAL A 176 22.16 9.16 -0.55
N HIS A 177 21.46 9.29 0.58
CA HIS A 177 20.89 8.17 1.34
C HIS A 177 19.51 8.52 1.87
N ALA A 178 18.68 7.50 2.10
CA ALA A 178 17.35 7.62 2.66
C ALA A 178 17.03 6.38 3.51
N THR A 179 16.35 6.58 4.64
CA THR A 179 16.01 5.52 5.59
C THR A 179 14.76 5.91 6.39
N GLN A 180 14.07 4.90 6.94
CA GLN A 180 12.86 5.05 7.74
C GLN A 180 12.97 4.15 8.99
N ALA A 181 12.50 4.65 10.13
CA ALA A 181 12.43 3.89 11.37
C ALA A 181 11.16 4.25 12.16
N THR A 182 10.44 3.23 12.63
CA THR A 182 9.35 3.39 13.61
C THR A 182 9.93 3.23 15.02
N VAL A 183 9.57 4.13 15.94
CA VAL A 183 9.97 4.01 17.35
C VAL A 183 9.09 2.93 18.01
N PRO A 184 9.65 1.85 18.60
CA PRO A 184 8.84 0.79 19.19
C PRO A 184 8.05 1.27 20.41
N GLY A 185 6.78 0.86 20.55
CA GLY A 185 5.95 1.24 21.69
C GLY A 185 5.37 2.67 21.59
N THR A 186 5.29 3.22 20.38
CA THR A 186 4.68 4.54 20.11
C THR A 186 3.53 4.47 19.10
N GLU A 187 2.91 3.30 18.96
CA GLU A 187 1.86 3.01 17.97
C GLU A 187 0.62 3.91 18.19
N ASP A 188 0.25 4.15 19.47
CA ASP A 188 -0.84 5.06 19.86
C ASP A 188 -0.41 6.54 19.94
N ALA A 189 0.85 6.88 19.70
CA ALA A 189 1.37 8.24 20.00
C ALA A 189 0.96 9.30 18.97
N ILE A 190 0.75 8.91 17.72
CA ILE A 190 0.15 9.72 16.64
C ILE A 190 -0.73 8.78 15.83
N THR A 191 -2.05 8.99 15.83
CA THR A 191 -3.00 8.15 15.08
C THR A 191 -3.92 9.00 14.22
N MET A 192 -4.42 8.39 13.13
CA MET A 192 -5.34 9.00 12.17
C MET A 192 -6.35 7.94 11.74
N GLN A 193 -7.65 8.21 11.85
CA GLN A 193 -8.71 7.26 11.52
C GLN A 193 -9.87 7.95 10.79
N LEU A 194 -10.29 7.39 9.65
CA LEU A 194 -11.49 7.84 8.96
C LEU A 194 -12.73 7.33 9.71
N MET A 195 -13.65 8.26 9.99
CA MET A 195 -14.88 8.07 10.74
C MET A 195 -16.03 8.69 9.94
N LYS A 196 -17.28 8.37 10.30
CA LYS A 196 -18.49 8.94 9.66
C LYS A 196 -18.54 10.48 9.60
N GLY A 197 -17.82 11.17 10.49
CA GLY A 197 -17.76 12.64 10.56
C GLY A 197 -16.60 13.26 9.78
N GLY A 198 -15.65 12.47 9.27
CA GLY A 198 -14.38 12.96 8.73
C GLY A 198 -13.19 12.16 9.26
N LEU A 199 -12.00 12.75 9.23
CA LEU A 199 -10.76 12.18 9.72
C LEU A 199 -10.50 12.63 11.17
N ASP A 200 -10.66 11.71 12.12
CA ASP A 200 -10.23 11.92 13.50
C ASP A 200 -8.72 11.67 13.60
N PHE A 201 -8.06 12.42 14.48
CA PHE A 201 -6.62 12.31 14.75
C PHE A 201 -6.36 12.40 16.26
N HIS A 202 -5.33 11.70 16.74
CA HIS A 202 -4.80 11.84 18.10
C HIS A 202 -3.31 12.17 18.05
N ILE A 203 -2.85 13.02 18.98
CA ILE A 203 -1.44 13.39 19.14
C ILE A 203 -1.12 13.39 20.64
N SER A 204 -0.26 12.48 21.07
CA SER A 204 0.18 12.38 22.46
C SER A 204 1.11 13.54 22.85
N ASP A 205 0.96 14.06 24.07
CA ASP A 205 1.85 15.06 24.65
C ASP A 205 3.31 14.57 24.80
N GLN A 206 3.53 13.24 24.78
CA GLN A 206 4.85 12.63 24.86
C GLN A 206 5.62 12.70 23.52
N VAL A 207 4.99 13.02 22.38
CA VAL A 207 5.64 13.00 21.05
C VAL A 207 6.98 13.75 20.99
N PRO A 208 7.13 15.00 21.51
CA PRO A 208 8.43 15.67 21.51
C PRO A 208 9.50 14.92 22.31
N LYS A 209 9.12 14.35 23.47
CA LYS A 209 10.02 13.61 24.37
C LYS A 209 10.46 12.28 23.75
N LEU A 210 9.55 11.57 23.07
CA LEU A 210 9.83 10.33 22.33
C LEU A 210 10.80 10.60 21.17
N LEU A 211 10.49 11.57 20.31
CA LEU A 211 11.37 11.97 19.21
C LEU A 211 12.76 12.40 19.70
N GLY A 212 12.82 13.18 20.78
CA GLY A 212 14.08 13.58 21.43
C GLY A 212 14.85 12.45 22.12
N ALA A 213 14.25 11.27 22.34
CA ALA A 213 14.95 10.09 22.85
C ALA A 213 15.51 9.22 21.72
N SER A 214 14.91 9.27 20.52
CA SER A 214 15.27 8.41 19.38
C SER A 214 16.14 9.10 18.32
N ILE A 215 16.03 10.43 18.14
CA ILE A 215 16.58 11.13 16.97
C ILE A 215 18.10 10.94 16.79
N GLU A 216 18.92 11.05 17.85
CA GLU A 216 20.36 10.84 17.74
C GLU A 216 20.69 9.39 17.34
N ARG A 217 19.92 8.40 17.83
CA ARG A 217 20.13 7.00 17.44
C ARG A 217 19.80 6.77 15.96
N CYS A 218 18.66 7.28 15.48
CA CYS A 218 18.27 7.18 14.08
C CYS A 218 19.32 7.83 13.14
N LEU A 219 19.91 8.95 13.55
CA LEU A 219 21.00 9.60 12.81
C LEU A 219 22.30 8.79 12.83
N LEU A 220 22.68 8.23 13.99
CA LEU A 220 23.86 7.38 14.11
C LEU A 220 23.74 6.10 13.27
N ASP A 221 22.55 5.52 13.17
CA ASP A 221 22.27 4.38 12.30
C ASP A 221 22.30 4.78 10.81
N ALA A 222 21.73 5.92 10.45
CA ALA A 222 21.68 6.44 9.08
C ALA A 222 23.04 6.93 8.52
N PHE A 223 23.98 7.33 9.38
CA PHE A 223 25.36 7.61 8.99
C PHE A 223 26.26 6.37 9.13
N GLY A 224 25.95 5.47 10.07
CA GLY A 224 26.65 4.20 10.25
C GLY A 224 26.51 3.25 9.06
N SER A 225 25.34 3.22 8.40
CA SER A 225 25.13 2.51 7.12
C SER A 225 26.05 2.99 5.99
N LEU A 226 26.45 4.26 6.02
CA LEU A 226 27.38 4.89 5.09
C LEU A 226 28.85 4.76 5.52
N GLY A 227 29.15 4.03 6.60
CA GLY A 227 30.48 3.97 7.21
C GLY A 227 30.96 5.29 7.82
N MET A 228 30.09 6.32 7.89
CA MET A 228 30.45 7.64 8.37
C MET A 228 30.37 7.69 9.90
N SER A 229 31.50 8.00 10.54
CA SER A 229 31.60 8.12 11.99
C SER A 229 32.15 9.49 12.41
N GLY A 230 31.82 9.95 13.62
CA GLY A 230 32.29 11.25 14.12
C GLY A 230 31.62 12.48 13.50
N VAL A 231 30.54 12.30 12.72
CA VAL A 231 29.73 13.38 12.12
C VAL A 231 29.27 14.35 13.22
N LYS A 232 29.45 15.66 12.99
CA LYS A 232 28.97 16.71 13.90
C LYS A 232 27.66 17.29 13.36
N TRP A 233 26.60 17.22 14.15
CA TRP A 233 25.26 17.69 13.77
C TRP A 233 25.21 19.18 13.39
N ASN A 234 26.08 20.02 13.97
CA ASN A 234 26.20 21.45 13.66
C ASN A 234 26.90 21.78 12.31
N GLU A 235 27.53 20.80 11.64
CA GLU A 235 28.17 20.99 10.32
C GLU A 235 27.23 20.61 9.16
N LEU A 236 26.09 19.97 9.44
CA LEU A 236 25.06 19.64 8.46
C LEU A 236 24.11 20.82 8.20
N PHE A 237 23.50 20.86 7.01
CA PHE A 237 22.28 21.63 6.79
C PHE A 237 21.07 20.78 7.20
N TRP A 238 20.09 21.39 7.87
CA TRP A 238 18.91 20.67 8.36
C TRP A 238 17.65 21.05 7.61
N ALA A 239 16.82 20.07 7.31
CA ALA A 239 15.42 20.23 6.92
C ALA A 239 14.58 19.35 7.84
N LEU A 240 13.79 19.96 8.74
CA LEU A 240 12.99 19.24 9.75
C LEU A 240 11.50 19.52 9.59
N HIS A 241 10.68 18.51 9.90
CA HIS A 241 9.22 18.62 9.87
C HIS A 241 8.68 19.40 11.08
N PRO A 242 7.89 20.48 10.89
CA PRO A 242 7.36 21.29 11.98
C PRO A 242 6.07 20.72 12.59
N GLY A 243 6.10 19.47 13.07
CA GLY A 243 4.95 18.85 13.77
C GLY A 243 4.56 19.54 15.08
N GLY A 244 5.34 20.53 15.52
CA GLY A 244 5.07 21.40 16.65
C GLY A 244 6.34 22.13 17.09
N ARG A 245 6.22 23.33 17.68
CA ARG A 245 7.40 24.09 18.15
C ARG A 245 8.20 23.30 19.20
N ALA A 246 7.51 22.62 20.11
CA ALA A 246 8.12 21.76 21.13
C ALA A 246 8.94 20.60 20.55
N ILE A 247 8.58 20.06 19.37
CA ILE A 247 9.37 19.02 18.69
C ILE A 247 10.70 19.61 18.21
N LEU A 248 10.66 20.76 17.54
CA LEU A 248 11.85 21.45 17.04
C LEU A 248 12.79 21.87 18.19
N ASP A 249 12.26 22.48 19.26
CA ASP A 249 13.03 22.84 20.46
C ASP A 249 13.70 21.63 21.12
N ARG A 250 12.99 20.48 21.17
CA ARG A 250 13.52 19.25 21.77
C ARG A 250 14.58 18.58 20.91
N ILE A 251 14.46 18.61 19.58
CA ILE A 251 15.51 18.12 18.66
C ILE A 251 16.74 19.05 18.71
N GLU A 252 16.54 20.38 18.69
CA GLU A 252 17.61 21.37 18.81
C GLU A 252 18.39 21.19 20.12
N GLY A 253 17.69 21.00 21.25
CA GLY A 253 18.32 20.78 22.55
C GLY A 253 19.10 19.46 22.66
N VAL A 254 18.65 18.39 22.02
CA VAL A 254 19.34 17.09 22.04
C VAL A 254 20.58 17.11 21.14
N LEU A 255 20.44 17.56 19.89
CA LEU A 255 21.55 17.53 18.92
C LEU A 255 22.59 18.64 19.18
N GLY A 256 22.19 19.80 19.70
CA GLY A 256 23.08 20.90 20.06
C GLY A 256 23.91 20.66 21.32
N ALA A 257 23.48 19.78 22.23
CA ALA A 257 24.19 19.40 23.46
C ALA A 257 25.28 18.32 23.25
N GLY A 258 25.52 17.91 21.99
CA GLY A 258 26.25 16.70 21.59
C GLY A 258 27.47 16.33 22.45
N ARG A 259 27.34 15.22 23.21
CA ARG A 259 28.38 14.57 24.02
C ARG A 259 29.16 15.44 25.02
N ARG A 260 28.66 16.62 25.39
CA ARG A 260 29.32 17.56 26.34
C ARG A 260 28.85 17.47 27.78
N GLU A 261 27.60 17.08 28.02
CA GLU A 261 27.05 16.94 29.38
C GLU A 261 27.82 15.89 30.21
N ALA A 262 28.28 14.81 29.55
CA ALA A 262 29.17 13.80 30.13
C ALA A 262 30.63 14.26 30.37
N ARG A 263 30.95 15.53 30.09
CA ARG A 263 32.29 16.14 30.26
C ARG A 263 32.29 17.44 31.07
N GLY A 264 31.12 17.98 31.44
CA GLY A 264 31.02 19.23 32.19
C GLY A 264 31.39 20.49 31.38
N GLU A 265 31.38 20.43 30.06
CA GLU A 265 31.62 21.59 29.20
C GLU A 265 30.34 22.44 29.06
N PRO A 266 30.43 23.79 28.99
CA PRO A 266 29.25 24.66 28.89
C PRO A 266 28.48 24.46 27.58
N ALA A 267 27.20 24.87 27.59
CA ALA A 267 26.27 24.69 26.47
C ALA A 267 26.83 25.24 25.14
N GLY A 268 26.76 24.42 24.09
CA GLY A 268 27.30 24.73 22.77
C GLY A 268 26.42 25.64 21.92
N ASP A 269 26.98 26.07 20.78
CA ASP A 269 26.25 26.85 19.78
C ASP A 269 25.05 26.06 19.19
N LYS A 270 23.96 26.79 18.96
CA LYS A 270 22.73 26.28 18.32
C LYS A 270 23.01 25.71 16.92
N LEU A 271 22.15 24.79 16.47
CA LEU A 271 22.16 24.24 15.10
C LEU A 271 22.25 25.37 14.07
N ARG A 272 23.33 25.36 13.28
CA ARG A 272 23.79 26.53 12.51
C ARG A 272 22.80 26.98 11.43
N TRP A 273 22.05 26.03 10.86
CA TRP A 273 21.03 26.25 9.83
C TRP A 273 19.90 25.22 9.96
N MET A 274 18.65 25.67 10.07
CA MET A 274 17.46 24.82 10.09
C MET A 274 16.38 25.36 9.14
N LEU A 275 16.17 24.65 8.04
CA LEU A 275 15.01 24.77 7.17
C LEU A 275 13.85 23.96 7.76
N ILE A 276 12.62 24.41 7.50
CA ILE A 276 11.40 23.84 8.07
C ILE A 276 10.50 23.39 6.92
N MET A 277 10.18 22.09 6.86
CA MET A 277 9.46 21.46 5.73
C MET A 277 8.22 20.68 6.20
N PRO A 278 7.01 21.26 6.06
CA PRO A 278 5.74 20.54 6.19
C PRO A 278 5.60 19.45 5.10
N SER A 279 4.68 18.49 5.29
CA SER A 279 4.38 17.45 4.29
C SER A 279 3.88 18.05 2.97
N SER A 280 3.09 19.12 3.03
CA SER A 280 2.40 19.73 1.89
C SER A 280 2.31 21.27 1.95
N VAL A 281 2.49 21.90 3.12
CA VAL A 281 2.33 23.37 3.27
C VAL A 281 3.58 24.14 2.80
N PHE A 282 3.56 24.59 1.54
CA PHE A 282 4.57 25.50 0.96
C PHE A 282 3.96 26.89 0.70
N ASP A 283 4.46 27.95 1.37
CA ASP A 283 4.13 29.35 1.02
C ASP A 283 5.36 30.26 0.94
N HIS A 284 5.63 30.72 -0.27
CA HIS A 284 6.63 31.72 -0.66
C HIS A 284 6.42 33.11 0.00
N ARG A 285 5.22 33.40 0.55
CA ARG A 285 4.86 34.71 1.15
C ARG A 285 5.04 34.81 2.67
N PHE A 286 5.79 33.92 3.33
CA PHE A 286 6.17 34.12 4.75
C PHE A 286 7.35 35.11 4.92
N ALA A 287 8.18 35.29 3.90
CA ALA A 287 9.49 35.95 3.97
C ALA A 287 9.49 37.51 4.05
N LYS A 288 8.38 38.17 4.41
CA LYS A 288 8.28 39.65 4.40
C LYS A 288 7.73 40.31 5.67
N SER A 289 7.54 39.56 6.76
CA SER A 289 7.11 40.10 8.07
C SER A 289 8.32 40.47 8.96
N ARG A 290 8.64 41.77 8.96
CA ARG A 290 9.42 42.58 9.94
C ARG A 290 10.35 41.92 10.97
N ASN A 291 11.60 42.41 11.02
CA ASN A 291 12.53 42.48 12.16
C ASN A 291 12.16 41.71 13.44
N ILE A 292 12.55 40.44 13.52
CA ILE A 292 12.77 39.73 14.79
C ILE A 292 14.28 39.51 14.95
N THR A 293 14.82 39.88 16.12
CA THR A 293 16.26 40.02 16.35
C THR A 293 16.95 38.71 16.70
N ASN A 294 17.89 38.31 15.83
CA ASN A 294 19.01 37.37 16.07
C ASN A 294 18.69 35.89 16.39
N HIS A 295 19.66 35.04 16.02
CA HIS A 295 19.82 33.61 16.39
C HIS A 295 18.90 32.53 15.78
N ILE A 296 17.85 32.85 15.00
CA ILE A 296 17.25 31.87 14.06
C ILE A 296 16.99 32.55 12.72
N LYS A 297 17.70 32.14 11.65
CA LYS A 297 17.46 32.59 10.28
C LYS A 297 16.60 31.58 9.51
N ILE A 298 15.29 31.78 9.54
CA ILE A 298 14.36 31.07 8.64
C ILE A 298 14.52 31.67 7.23
N LEU A 299 15.26 30.98 6.35
CA LEU A 299 15.48 31.41 4.97
C LEU A 299 14.27 31.07 4.09
N GLY A 300 13.27 31.94 4.11
CA GLY A 300 12.23 31.98 3.09
C GLY A 300 12.76 32.68 1.83
N PHE A 301 13.00 31.92 0.76
CA PHE A 301 13.52 32.48 -0.49
C PHE A 301 12.42 33.16 -1.31
N THR A 302 12.72 34.36 -1.83
CA THR A 302 11.91 35.00 -2.88
C THR A 302 12.79 35.39 -4.06
N MET A 303 12.55 34.81 -5.23
CA MET A 303 13.23 35.25 -6.45
C MET A 303 12.66 36.58 -6.94
N LYS A 304 13.44 37.65 -6.84
CA LYS A 304 13.21 38.90 -7.58
C LYS A 304 14.45 39.66 -8.05
N ASP A 305 15.63 39.35 -7.53
CA ASP A 305 16.91 39.94 -7.96
C ASP A 305 17.97 38.86 -8.18
N ASN A 306 18.86 39.05 -9.16
CA ASN A 306 19.87 38.09 -9.62
C ASN A 306 21.06 37.86 -8.65
N SER A 307 20.88 38.12 -7.35
CA SER A 307 21.96 38.12 -6.35
C SER A 307 22.32 36.73 -5.79
N LEU A 308 21.50 35.70 -6.03
CA LEU A 308 21.78 34.32 -5.59
C LEU A 308 23.15 33.82 -6.08
N TYR A 309 23.53 34.17 -7.31
CA TYR A 309 24.81 33.81 -7.93
C TYR A 309 26.01 34.31 -7.11
N GLY A 310 25.94 35.55 -6.61
CA GLY A 310 27.02 36.16 -5.83
C GLY A 310 27.16 35.64 -4.40
N TYR A 311 26.12 35.01 -3.84
CA TYR A 311 26.17 34.38 -2.51
C TYR A 311 26.57 32.91 -2.56
N LEU A 312 26.10 32.13 -3.55
CA LEU A 312 26.52 30.74 -3.73
C LEU A 312 28.02 30.65 -4.05
N LEU A 313 28.56 31.57 -4.87
CA LEU A 313 30.00 31.67 -5.11
C LEU A 313 30.82 31.90 -3.83
N LYS A 314 30.27 32.58 -2.81
CA LYS A 314 30.95 32.77 -1.52
C LYS A 314 30.89 31.56 -0.59
N ALA A 315 29.87 30.72 -0.71
CA ALA A 315 29.81 29.45 0.01
C ALA A 315 30.74 28.39 -0.61
N ALA A 316 30.77 28.32 -1.95
CA ALA A 316 31.73 27.50 -2.69
C ALA A 316 33.19 27.95 -2.45
N ALA A 317 33.46 29.26 -2.38
CA ALA A 317 34.78 29.79 -2.04
C ALA A 317 35.22 29.56 -0.57
N THR A 318 34.44 28.83 0.23
CA THR A 318 34.85 28.34 1.56
C THR A 318 35.17 26.84 1.59
N GLU A 319 35.62 26.27 0.47
CA GLU A 319 36.42 25.04 0.48
C GLU A 319 37.76 25.28 1.23
N THR A 320 37.79 25.03 2.53
CA THR A 320 39.06 24.83 3.26
C THR A 320 38.86 23.97 4.51
N ALA A 321 39.64 22.90 4.62
CA ALA A 321 39.79 22.06 5.82
C ALA A 321 38.55 21.28 6.32
N MET A 322 37.93 20.48 5.45
CA MET A 322 37.50 19.13 5.87
C MET A 322 38.59 18.13 5.47
N GLY A 323 38.98 17.26 6.42
CA GLY A 323 39.95 16.19 6.19
C GLY A 323 39.26 14.91 5.73
N SER A 324 39.97 14.12 4.92
CA SER A 324 39.46 13.15 3.93
C SER A 324 38.62 13.79 2.82
N ALA A 325 38.84 13.34 1.58
CA ALA A 325 38.02 13.75 0.45
C ALA A 325 36.61 13.14 0.61
N PRO A 326 35.53 13.81 0.15
CA PRO A 326 34.22 13.20 0.10
C PRO A 326 34.28 11.96 -0.78
N ALA A 327 33.94 10.80 -0.23
CA ALA A 327 33.73 9.59 -1.02
C ALA A 327 32.66 9.88 -2.07
N ASN A 328 32.86 9.38 -3.29
CA ASN A 328 32.09 9.84 -4.44
C ASN A 328 30.61 9.46 -4.26
N VAL A 329 29.66 10.36 -4.50
CA VAL A 329 28.22 10.04 -4.41
C VAL A 329 27.87 8.88 -5.35
N ARG A 330 28.57 8.75 -6.48
CA ARG A 330 28.47 7.61 -7.41
C ARG A 330 29.03 6.30 -6.86
N GLU A 331 29.92 6.35 -5.87
CA GLU A 331 30.48 5.17 -5.19
C GLU A 331 29.50 4.65 -4.14
N PHE A 332 28.92 5.52 -3.31
CA PHE A 332 27.80 5.17 -2.42
C PHE A 332 26.59 4.63 -3.20
N TRP A 333 26.23 5.27 -4.33
CA TRP A 333 25.17 4.80 -5.21
C TRP A 333 25.45 3.41 -5.79
N ARG A 334 26.70 3.11 -6.16
CA ARG A 334 27.09 1.76 -6.63
C ARG A 334 27.03 0.71 -5.53
N THR A 335 27.53 1.01 -4.33
CA THR A 335 27.55 0.04 -3.23
C THR A 335 26.17 -0.19 -2.62
N GLN A 336 25.28 0.81 -2.66
CA GLN A 336 23.90 0.66 -2.16
C GLN A 336 23.02 -0.22 -3.06
N ARG A 337 23.25 -0.34 -4.38
CA ARG A 337 22.36 -1.11 -5.28
C ARG A 337 22.70 -2.61 -5.34
N ALA A 338 21.70 -3.42 -5.66
CA ALA A 338 21.86 -4.86 -5.94
C ALA A 338 22.45 -5.08 -7.35
N ASP A 339 22.90 -6.32 -7.63
CA ASP A 339 23.56 -6.66 -8.89
C ASP A 339 22.59 -7.33 -9.89
N GLY A 340 21.71 -8.21 -9.40
CA GLY A 340 20.71 -8.91 -10.19
C GLY A 340 19.33 -8.24 -10.24
N PRO A 341 18.39 -8.76 -11.06
CA PRO A 341 17.01 -8.30 -11.09
C PRO A 341 16.25 -8.68 -9.80
N ALA A 342 15.16 -7.97 -9.52
CA ALA A 342 14.19 -8.37 -8.51
C ALA A 342 13.49 -9.67 -8.93
N ALA A 343 13.42 -10.63 -8.02
CA ALA A 343 12.69 -11.87 -8.21
C ALA A 343 11.70 -12.13 -7.07
N VAL A 344 10.59 -12.80 -7.39
CA VAL A 344 9.63 -13.36 -6.44
C VAL A 344 10.25 -14.60 -5.80
N LEU A 345 10.55 -14.54 -4.51
CA LEU A 345 11.22 -15.60 -3.75
C LEU A 345 10.24 -16.51 -3.00
N ALA A 346 9.08 -15.97 -2.60
CA ALA A 346 8.02 -16.73 -1.95
C ALA A 346 6.65 -16.07 -2.18
N ILE A 347 5.59 -16.88 -2.20
CA ILE A 347 4.19 -16.42 -2.25
C ILE A 347 3.40 -17.16 -1.17
N GLY A 348 2.50 -16.46 -0.49
CA GLY A 348 1.56 -17.04 0.47
C GLY A 348 0.18 -16.41 0.35
N THR A 349 -0.88 -17.22 0.47
CA THR A 349 -2.28 -16.80 0.32
C THR A 349 -3.14 -17.29 1.49
N SER A 350 -4.11 -16.49 1.94
CA SER A 350 -5.10 -16.89 2.95
C SER A 350 -6.47 -16.25 2.68
N ASN A 351 -7.52 -16.88 3.21
CA ASN A 351 -8.88 -16.37 3.18
C ASN A 351 -9.53 -16.58 4.56
N PRO A 352 -10.60 -15.85 4.90
CA PRO A 352 -11.43 -16.15 6.07
C PRO A 352 -11.99 -17.58 6.02
N THR A 353 -12.15 -18.21 7.19
CA THR A 353 -12.71 -19.57 7.30
C THR A 353 -14.20 -19.69 6.96
N ASN A 354 -14.91 -18.57 6.76
CA ASN A 354 -16.31 -18.56 6.37
C ASN A 354 -16.46 -18.53 4.85
N CYS A 355 -16.92 -19.64 4.27
CA CYS A 355 -17.18 -19.80 2.84
C CYS A 355 -18.70 -19.92 2.60
N VAL A 356 -19.20 -19.28 1.54
CA VAL A 356 -20.58 -19.40 1.05
C VAL A 356 -20.52 -19.75 -0.44
N LEU A 357 -21.25 -20.78 -0.87
CA LEU A 357 -21.28 -21.19 -2.27
C LEU A 357 -22.09 -20.21 -3.11
N GLN A 358 -21.63 -19.88 -4.32
CA GLN A 358 -22.25 -18.85 -5.18
C GLN A 358 -23.71 -19.18 -5.57
N ASP A 359 -24.07 -20.47 -5.69
CA ASP A 359 -25.46 -20.90 -5.90
C ASP A 359 -26.36 -20.67 -4.66
N GLU A 360 -25.79 -20.70 -3.44
CA GLU A 360 -26.51 -20.42 -2.18
C GLU A 360 -26.50 -18.93 -1.81
N PHE A 361 -25.56 -18.15 -2.35
CA PHE A 361 -25.33 -16.76 -1.97
C PHE A 361 -26.57 -15.85 -2.15
N PRO A 362 -27.37 -15.94 -3.23
CA PRO A 362 -28.62 -15.18 -3.35
C PRO A 362 -29.65 -15.48 -2.25
N ASP A 363 -29.71 -16.72 -1.75
CA ASP A 363 -30.59 -17.09 -0.64
C ASP A 363 -30.00 -16.68 0.72
N PHE A 364 -28.67 -16.70 0.87
CA PHE A 364 -27.97 -16.17 2.05
C PHE A 364 -28.14 -14.64 2.17
N TYR A 365 -27.80 -13.90 1.12
CA TYR A 365 -27.74 -12.45 1.10
C TYR A 365 -29.10 -11.79 1.35
N PHE A 366 -30.15 -12.22 0.63
CA PHE A 366 -31.50 -11.68 0.81
C PHE A 366 -32.09 -12.02 2.20
N ARG A 367 -31.69 -13.15 2.80
CA ARG A 367 -32.08 -13.52 4.18
C ARG A 367 -31.32 -12.71 5.23
N ALA A 368 -30.01 -12.55 5.08
CA ALA A 368 -29.16 -11.76 5.98
C ALA A 368 -29.58 -10.29 6.02
N THR A 369 -29.89 -9.72 4.87
CA THR A 369 -30.38 -8.33 4.71
C THR A 369 -31.90 -8.17 4.91
N LYS A 370 -32.60 -9.20 5.40
CA LYS A 370 -34.06 -9.22 5.66
C LYS A 370 -34.92 -8.80 4.45
N SER A 371 -34.39 -8.98 3.24
CA SER A 371 -34.94 -8.47 1.98
C SER A 371 -35.65 -9.56 1.14
N GLU A 372 -35.97 -10.72 1.72
CA GLU A 372 -36.61 -11.85 1.02
C GLU A 372 -37.99 -11.53 0.40
N HIS A 373 -38.62 -10.41 0.80
CA HIS A 373 -39.83 -9.87 0.19
C HIS A 373 -39.60 -9.30 -1.23
N LEU A 374 -38.37 -8.92 -1.59
CA LEU A 374 -37.98 -8.41 -2.91
C LEU A 374 -37.77 -9.56 -3.92
N VAL A 375 -38.81 -10.40 -4.10
CA VAL A 375 -38.73 -11.65 -4.88
C VAL A 375 -38.26 -11.42 -6.31
N GLY A 376 -38.76 -10.38 -6.99
CA GLY A 376 -38.35 -10.03 -8.36
C GLY A 376 -36.88 -9.62 -8.45
N LEU A 377 -36.35 -8.96 -7.42
CA LEU A 377 -34.94 -8.56 -7.33
C LEU A 377 -34.05 -9.77 -7.00
N LYS A 378 -34.51 -10.68 -6.13
CA LYS A 378 -33.84 -11.93 -5.77
C LYS A 378 -33.64 -12.85 -6.98
N GLU A 379 -34.66 -13.00 -7.82
CA GLU A 379 -34.56 -13.79 -9.06
C GLU A 379 -33.70 -13.12 -10.13
N LYS A 380 -33.58 -11.78 -10.15
CA LYS A 380 -32.55 -11.10 -10.95
C LYS A 380 -31.15 -11.40 -10.42
N PHE A 381 -30.94 -11.31 -9.11
CA PHE A 381 -29.62 -11.56 -8.49
C PHE A 381 -29.13 -12.99 -8.68
N LYS A 382 -30.01 -14.00 -8.57
CA LYS A 382 -29.67 -15.39 -8.94
C LYS A 382 -29.10 -15.51 -10.35
N ARG A 383 -29.69 -14.82 -11.33
CA ARG A 383 -29.18 -14.80 -12.71
C ARG A 383 -27.84 -14.06 -12.83
N ILE A 384 -27.58 -13.04 -12.01
CA ILE A 384 -26.26 -12.38 -11.95
C ILE A 384 -25.21 -13.36 -11.43
N CYS A 385 -25.41 -13.96 -10.25
CA CYS A 385 -24.49 -14.96 -9.68
C CYS A 385 -24.21 -16.14 -10.62
N GLN A 386 -25.25 -16.69 -11.26
CA GLN A 386 -25.11 -17.78 -12.25
C GLN A 386 -24.27 -17.38 -13.47
N LYS A 387 -24.37 -16.13 -13.93
CA LYS A 387 -23.63 -15.63 -15.09
C LYS A 387 -22.17 -15.29 -14.76
N LEU A 388 -21.93 -14.65 -13.61
CA LEU A 388 -20.59 -14.40 -13.10
C LEU A 388 -19.83 -15.71 -12.88
N GLY A 389 -20.47 -16.73 -12.30
CA GLY A 389 -19.90 -18.07 -12.11
C GLY A 389 -19.81 -18.95 -13.38
N ARG A 390 -20.16 -18.45 -14.57
CA ARG A 390 -20.14 -19.23 -15.83
C ARG A 390 -19.47 -18.54 -17.02
N GLY A 391 -19.23 -17.24 -16.99
CA GLY A 391 -18.73 -16.50 -18.14
C GLY A 391 -19.82 -16.14 -19.17
N GLU A 392 -20.97 -15.66 -18.70
CA GLU A 392 -22.05 -15.20 -19.58
C GLU A 392 -22.30 -13.69 -19.43
N ALA A 393 -22.46 -12.97 -20.55
CA ALA A 393 -22.73 -11.53 -20.54
C ALA A 393 -24.05 -11.15 -19.84
N LEU A 394 -24.03 -10.05 -19.07
CA LEU A 394 -25.14 -9.63 -18.20
C LEU A 394 -26.33 -9.01 -18.98
N PRO A 395 -27.59 -9.33 -18.59
CA PRO A 395 -28.80 -8.90 -19.29
C PRO A 395 -29.04 -7.39 -19.21
N ALA A 396 -29.80 -6.84 -20.16
CA ALA A 396 -30.12 -5.41 -20.22
C ALA A 396 -31.20 -4.99 -19.21
N PRO A 397 -31.18 -3.73 -18.73
CA PRO A 397 -32.18 -3.19 -17.81
C PRO A 397 -33.48 -2.80 -18.55
N HIS A 398 -34.27 -3.80 -18.97
CA HIS A 398 -35.59 -3.57 -19.55
C HIS A 398 -36.71 -4.32 -18.79
N GLY A 399 -37.87 -3.67 -18.72
CA GLY A 399 -39.05 -4.19 -18.03
C GLY A 399 -39.82 -5.20 -18.88
N GLY A 400 -40.22 -6.30 -18.25
CA GLY A 400 -41.03 -7.35 -18.86
C GLY A 400 -41.18 -8.52 -17.89
N ALA A 401 -42.41 -8.82 -17.49
CA ALA A 401 -42.69 -9.93 -16.58
C ALA A 401 -42.85 -11.24 -17.35
N ALA A 402 -42.22 -12.32 -16.86
CA ALA A 402 -42.40 -13.69 -17.38
C ALA A 402 -42.52 -14.69 -16.23
N SER A 403 -43.36 -15.70 -16.40
CA SER A 403 -43.85 -16.58 -15.33
C SER A 403 -42.81 -17.60 -14.83
N ALA A 404 -42.94 -18.00 -13.57
CA ALA A 404 -42.09 -18.99 -12.93
C ALA A 404 -42.61 -20.43 -13.09
N ARG A 405 -41.71 -21.42 -12.95
CA ARG A 405 -42.05 -22.79 -12.56
C ARG A 405 -41.10 -23.27 -11.47
N THR A 406 -41.65 -23.76 -10.37
CA THR A 406 -40.92 -24.17 -9.18
C THR A 406 -40.58 -25.68 -9.20
N ARG A 407 -39.43 -26.03 -8.62
CA ARG A 407 -39.16 -27.35 -8.03
C ARG A 407 -38.48 -27.14 -6.69
N SER A 408 -38.82 -27.98 -5.71
CA SER A 408 -38.40 -27.86 -4.32
C SER A 408 -37.38 -28.94 -3.95
N SER A 409 -36.45 -28.60 -3.05
CA SER A 409 -35.61 -29.57 -2.34
C SER A 409 -35.33 -29.11 -0.91
N SER A 410 -35.17 -30.08 -0.01
CA SER A 410 -35.23 -29.92 1.44
C SER A 410 -34.04 -29.20 2.09
N THR A 411 -34.30 -28.37 3.08
CA THR A 411 -33.33 -27.76 4.00
C THR A 411 -32.67 -28.80 4.92
N THR A 412 -31.39 -28.61 5.27
CA THR A 412 -30.81 -29.15 6.52
C THR A 412 -29.72 -28.22 7.03
N THR A 413 -30.09 -27.33 7.95
CA THR A 413 -29.19 -26.29 8.47
C THR A 413 -28.23 -26.83 9.53
N ARG A 414 -26.93 -26.58 9.39
CA ARG A 414 -25.95 -26.75 10.49
C ARG A 414 -25.02 -25.55 10.61
N ARG A 415 -25.13 -24.83 11.73
CA ARG A 415 -24.19 -23.77 12.11
C ARG A 415 -22.99 -24.36 12.83
N ARG A 416 -21.79 -23.85 12.55
CA ARG A 416 -20.67 -23.83 13.50
C ARG A 416 -19.89 -22.54 13.30
N TRP A 417 -19.77 -21.73 14.34
CA TRP A 417 -18.96 -20.53 14.34
C TRP A 417 -17.66 -20.81 15.07
N THR A 418 -16.53 -20.56 14.42
CA THR A 418 -15.18 -20.59 14.97
C THR A 418 -14.39 -19.50 14.29
N ARG A 419 -13.75 -18.61 15.05
CA ARG A 419 -12.81 -17.62 14.49
C ARG A 419 -11.47 -18.30 14.24
N GLY A 420 -10.78 -17.85 13.19
CA GLY A 420 -9.47 -18.32 12.76
C GLY A 420 -9.30 -18.07 11.26
N TRP A 421 -8.06 -17.90 10.83
CA TRP A 421 -7.65 -17.95 9.42
C TRP A 421 -7.17 -19.36 9.11
N THR A 422 -7.28 -19.81 7.85
CA THR A 422 -6.76 -21.12 7.43
C THR A 422 -5.87 -20.99 6.21
N SER A 423 -4.64 -21.48 6.32
CA SER A 423 -3.84 -21.85 5.16
C SER A 423 -4.34 -23.17 4.59
N SER A 424 -4.46 -23.24 3.26
CA SER A 424 -5.00 -24.36 2.45
C SER A 424 -6.53 -24.59 2.51
N ARG A 425 -7.03 -25.32 1.50
CA ARG A 425 -8.42 -25.36 1.00
C ARG A 425 -9.55 -25.61 2.02
N PRO A 426 -10.76 -25.04 1.81
CA PRO A 426 -11.97 -25.48 2.48
C PRO A 426 -12.36 -26.92 2.05
N PRO A 427 -12.76 -27.80 2.98
CA PRO A 427 -13.00 -29.22 2.69
C PRO A 427 -14.43 -29.49 2.18
N CYS A 428 -14.64 -29.42 0.85
CA CYS A 428 -15.89 -29.84 0.21
C CYS A 428 -15.75 -31.13 -0.64
N ARG A 429 -15.94 -32.30 0.00
CA ARG A 429 -16.36 -33.53 -0.68
C ARG A 429 -17.36 -34.32 0.18
N SER A 430 -18.43 -34.79 -0.44
CA SER A 430 -19.55 -35.47 0.22
C SER A 430 -19.54 -36.98 -0.03
N SER A 431 -19.47 -37.79 1.03
CA SER A 431 -20.06 -39.15 1.07
C SER A 431 -20.17 -39.68 2.51
N PRO A 432 -21.20 -40.45 2.88
CA PRO A 432 -21.46 -40.83 4.27
C PRO A 432 -20.98 -42.24 4.64
N ARG A 433 -20.37 -42.40 5.83
CA ARG A 433 -20.31 -43.69 6.56
C ARG A 433 -20.14 -43.46 8.08
N ARG A 434 -20.82 -44.32 8.85
CA ARG A 434 -20.81 -44.52 10.33
C ARG A 434 -20.69 -46.06 10.55
N PRO A 435 -20.56 -46.65 11.77
CA PRO A 435 -20.84 -46.12 13.12
C PRO A 435 -19.64 -46.30 14.11
N PRO A 436 -19.79 -46.94 15.30
CA PRO A 436 -19.98 -46.37 16.64
C PRO A 436 -18.69 -46.33 17.49
N GLY A 437 -18.60 -45.83 18.73
CA GLY A 437 -19.60 -45.27 19.67
C GLY A 437 -19.68 -46.04 21.00
N ARG A 438 -19.17 -45.47 22.11
CA ARG A 438 -19.36 -45.94 23.52
C ARG A 438 -19.17 -44.80 24.54
N ARG A 439 -19.57 -45.00 25.81
CA ARG A 439 -19.65 -43.99 26.89
C ARG A 439 -19.07 -44.48 28.23
N SER A 440 -18.29 -43.62 28.91
CA SER A 440 -18.24 -43.42 30.41
C SER A 440 -17.79 -44.62 31.29
N PRO A 441 -17.65 -44.53 32.65
CA PRO A 441 -17.80 -43.36 33.57
C PRO A 441 -16.74 -43.18 34.73
N SER A 442 -16.74 -41.98 35.35
CA SER A 442 -16.63 -41.61 36.79
C SER A 442 -15.57 -42.12 37.81
N GLY A 443 -15.03 -41.17 38.60
CA GLY A 443 -14.50 -41.26 40.00
C GLY A 443 -13.82 -39.92 40.39
N ALA A 444 -14.13 -39.16 41.47
CA ALA A 444 -14.22 -39.38 42.93
C ALA A 444 -12.82 -39.43 43.64
N ALA A 445 -12.51 -38.73 44.76
CA ALA A 445 -13.22 -37.71 45.58
C ALA A 445 -12.24 -36.85 46.47
N ARG A 446 -12.80 -36.07 47.43
CA ARG A 446 -12.24 -35.04 48.36
C ARG A 446 -11.88 -35.64 49.77
N PRO A 447 -11.57 -34.94 50.91
CA PRO A 447 -11.30 -33.50 51.20
C PRO A 447 -10.03 -33.17 52.12
N PRO A 448 -10.05 -32.64 53.40
CA PRO A 448 -9.35 -31.36 53.73
C PRO A 448 -8.60 -31.25 55.11
N THR A 449 -7.99 -30.07 55.43
CA THR A 449 -7.81 -29.53 56.81
C THR A 449 -7.65 -27.99 56.85
N SER A 450 -7.99 -27.37 58.00
CA SER A 450 -7.87 -25.95 58.41
C SER A 450 -8.11 -25.87 59.94
N PRO A 451 -8.29 -24.72 60.67
CA PRO A 451 -8.24 -23.28 60.33
C PRO A 451 -6.93 -22.64 60.87
N THR A 452 -6.74 -21.44 61.46
CA THR A 452 -7.52 -20.28 62.00
C THR A 452 -6.52 -19.07 62.09
N SER A 453 -6.79 -17.79 62.39
CA SER A 453 -7.93 -16.93 62.80
C SER A 453 -7.59 -15.46 62.39
N SER A 454 -8.19 -14.31 62.77
CA SER A 454 -9.39 -13.88 63.55
C SER A 454 -9.61 -12.35 63.38
N SER A 455 -10.88 -11.90 63.41
CA SER A 455 -11.34 -10.58 63.94
C SER A 455 -11.08 -9.26 63.12
N PRO A 456 -11.96 -8.23 63.23
CA PRO A 456 -12.69 -7.75 62.04
C PRO A 456 -12.79 -6.17 61.89
N PRO A 457 -13.83 -5.53 61.26
CA PRO A 457 -13.86 -5.23 59.81
C PRO A 457 -14.33 -3.80 59.37
N THR A 458 -14.50 -3.63 58.04
CA THR A 458 -15.23 -2.58 57.25
C THR A 458 -14.45 -1.36 56.72
N PRO A 459 -14.85 -0.77 55.57
CA PRO A 459 -15.51 -1.35 54.40
C PRO A 459 -14.79 -1.04 53.06
N ALA A 460 -14.46 -2.06 52.27
CA ALA A 460 -13.90 -1.87 50.93
C ALA A 460 -14.99 -1.64 49.88
N ARG A 461 -14.95 -0.51 49.16
CA ARG A 461 -15.82 -0.26 47.99
C ARG A 461 -15.14 -0.79 46.71
N THR A 462 -15.93 -1.39 45.82
CA THR A 462 -15.44 -2.14 44.66
C THR A 462 -14.67 -1.28 43.64
N SER A 463 -13.45 -1.68 43.32
CA SER A 463 -12.85 -1.46 42.00
C SER A 463 -12.83 -2.79 41.24
N ARG A 464 -13.23 -2.78 39.96
CA ARG A 464 -12.96 -3.91 39.06
C ARG A 464 -11.56 -3.73 38.49
N ALA A 465 -10.66 -4.66 38.77
CA ALA A 465 -9.39 -4.73 38.05
C ALA A 465 -9.67 -5.05 36.58
N SER A 466 -9.12 -4.23 35.67
CA SER A 466 -8.95 -4.62 34.27
C SER A 466 -7.86 -5.69 34.19
N THR A 467 -8.09 -6.71 33.36
CA THR A 467 -7.12 -7.80 33.16
C THR A 467 -5.95 -7.31 32.31
N SER A 468 -4.76 -7.23 32.89
CA SER A 468 -3.52 -6.96 32.16
C SER A 468 -3.13 -8.16 31.30
N SER A 469 -3.12 -7.99 29.98
CA SER A 469 -2.58 -8.95 29.03
C SER A 469 -1.06 -8.81 28.95
N TRP A 470 -0.32 -9.89 29.17
CA TRP A 470 1.12 -9.94 28.93
C TRP A 470 1.40 -9.92 27.42
N SER A 471 2.28 -9.03 26.96
CA SER A 471 2.85 -9.08 25.62
C SER A 471 4.18 -9.85 25.63
N LEU A 472 4.21 -10.98 24.93
CA LEU A 472 5.46 -11.66 24.56
C LEU A 472 5.84 -11.22 23.15
N SER A 473 7.07 -10.72 23.00
CA SER A 473 7.60 -10.26 21.71
C SER A 473 7.64 -11.42 20.71
N SER A 474 7.20 -11.18 19.47
CA SER A 474 7.16 -12.19 18.41
C SER A 474 7.65 -11.60 17.08
N ALA A 475 8.33 -12.44 16.29
CA ALA A 475 8.84 -12.17 14.94
C ALA A 475 9.59 -10.83 14.75
N SER A 476 10.90 -10.82 15.04
CA SER A 476 11.80 -9.71 14.71
C SER A 476 12.10 -9.63 13.21
N ALA A 477 11.12 -9.17 12.42
CA ALA A 477 11.39 -8.58 11.12
C ALA A 477 12.03 -7.18 11.32
N PRO A 478 12.94 -6.72 10.44
CA PRO A 478 13.42 -5.34 10.51
C PRO A 478 12.24 -4.36 10.24
N PRO A 479 12.20 -3.17 10.88
CA PRO A 479 11.05 -2.28 10.91
C PRO A 479 10.81 -1.50 9.59
N CYS A 480 11.18 -2.08 8.45
CA CYS A 480 11.19 -1.45 7.13
C CYS A 480 9.88 -1.63 6.34
N ALA A 481 8.80 -2.10 7.00
CA ALA A 481 7.50 -2.29 6.35
C ALA A 481 6.82 -0.93 6.07
N ALA A 482 6.84 -0.49 4.81
CA ALA A 482 6.15 0.72 4.36
C ALA A 482 4.70 0.39 3.94
N PRO A 483 3.66 0.85 4.66
CA PRO A 483 2.27 0.53 4.35
C PRO A 483 1.82 1.28 3.08
N CYS A 484 1.73 0.59 1.95
CA CYS A 484 1.37 1.20 0.67
C CYS A 484 -0.15 1.16 0.43
N SER A 485 -0.72 2.33 0.11
CA SER A 485 -2.04 2.57 -0.50
C SER A 485 -3.26 1.82 0.06
N ASN A 486 -4.04 2.51 0.88
CA ASN A 486 -5.50 2.32 0.83
C ASN A 486 -6.04 2.95 -0.46
N LEU A 487 -7.02 2.31 -1.13
CA LEU A 487 -7.85 2.83 -2.26
C LEU A 487 -7.28 2.76 -3.70
N ASN A 488 -6.16 2.08 -3.97
CA ASN A 488 -5.71 1.90 -5.38
C ASN A 488 -6.61 0.96 -6.22
N GLY A 489 -7.49 0.18 -5.60
CA GLY A 489 -8.43 -0.69 -6.31
C GLY A 489 -7.78 -1.89 -7.00
N CYS A 490 -8.46 -2.45 -8.00
CA CYS A 490 -8.17 -3.80 -8.51
C CYS A 490 -6.79 -3.99 -9.19
N PHE A 491 -6.09 -2.93 -9.59
CA PHE A 491 -4.72 -3.02 -10.14
C PHE A 491 -3.62 -3.02 -9.05
N ALA A 492 -3.98 -2.77 -7.78
CA ALA A 492 -3.02 -2.46 -6.71
C ALA A 492 -1.96 -3.55 -6.44
N GLY A 493 -2.28 -4.83 -6.65
CA GLY A 493 -1.33 -5.93 -6.43
C GLY A 493 -0.12 -5.88 -7.38
N ALA A 494 -0.36 -5.59 -8.66
CA ALA A 494 0.72 -5.43 -9.64
C ALA A 494 1.50 -4.12 -9.40
N ALA A 495 0.82 -3.03 -9.04
CA ALA A 495 1.46 -1.76 -8.66
C ALA A 495 2.37 -1.91 -7.42
N ALA A 496 1.96 -2.71 -6.43
CA ALA A 496 2.77 -3.00 -5.25
C ALA A 496 4.01 -3.84 -5.59
N LEU A 497 3.90 -4.80 -6.51
CA LEU A 497 5.04 -5.56 -7.03
C LEU A 497 6.00 -4.69 -7.87
N ARG A 498 5.47 -3.71 -8.63
CA ARG A 498 6.28 -2.70 -9.34
C ARG A 498 7.10 -1.87 -8.35
N VAL A 499 6.50 -1.39 -7.27
CA VAL A 499 7.22 -0.67 -6.20
C VAL A 499 8.24 -1.59 -5.50
N ALA A 500 7.93 -2.88 -5.34
CA ALA A 500 8.84 -3.85 -4.75
C ALA A 500 10.06 -4.16 -5.63
N LYS A 501 9.92 -4.12 -6.96
CA LYS A 501 11.06 -4.20 -7.91
C LYS A 501 12.06 -3.08 -7.66
N ASP A 502 11.61 -1.82 -7.69
CA ASP A 502 12.47 -0.65 -7.48
C ASP A 502 13.11 -0.64 -6.09
N LEU A 503 12.36 -1.04 -5.05
CA LEU A 503 12.88 -1.22 -3.70
C LEU A 503 13.99 -2.28 -3.61
N ALA A 504 13.81 -3.43 -4.27
CA ALA A 504 14.73 -4.56 -4.19
C ALA A 504 16.01 -4.31 -5.02
N GLU A 505 15.88 -3.83 -6.25
CA GLU A 505 17.02 -3.57 -7.14
C GLU A 505 17.86 -2.38 -6.67
N ASN A 506 17.23 -1.33 -6.13
CA ASN A 506 17.95 -0.15 -5.66
C ASN A 506 18.58 -0.30 -4.26
N ASN A 507 18.40 -1.43 -3.57
CA ASN A 507 18.93 -1.67 -2.22
C ASN A 507 19.50 -3.10 -2.06
N ARG A 508 20.83 -3.22 -2.02
CA ARG A 508 21.60 -4.46 -1.85
C ARG A 508 21.14 -5.25 -0.63
N GLY A 509 20.81 -6.53 -0.82
CA GLY A 509 20.34 -7.41 0.25
C GLY A 509 18.91 -7.13 0.74
N ALA A 510 18.16 -6.24 0.09
CA ALA A 510 16.76 -6.01 0.45
C ALA A 510 15.90 -7.26 0.18
N ARG A 511 14.94 -7.49 1.08
CA ARG A 511 13.89 -8.49 0.97
C ARG A 511 12.56 -7.80 1.32
N VAL A 512 11.80 -7.45 0.28
CA VAL A 512 10.58 -6.65 0.35
C VAL A 512 9.39 -7.58 0.54
N LEU A 513 8.73 -7.47 1.70
CA LEU A 513 7.46 -8.16 1.94
C LEU A 513 6.30 -7.29 1.42
N VAL A 514 5.79 -7.65 0.25
CA VAL A 514 4.52 -7.11 -0.28
C VAL A 514 3.36 -7.84 0.40
N VAL A 515 2.34 -7.10 0.82
CA VAL A 515 1.08 -7.65 1.33
C VAL A 515 -0.09 -6.88 0.72
N CYS A 516 -1.07 -7.61 0.20
CA CYS A 516 -2.39 -7.09 -0.13
C CYS A 516 -3.42 -7.87 0.69
N ALA A 517 -4.36 -7.16 1.35
CA ALA A 517 -5.38 -7.75 2.19
C ALA A 517 -6.69 -6.97 2.01
N GLU A 518 -7.73 -7.66 1.55
CA GLU A 518 -8.95 -7.07 1.01
C GLU A 518 -10.17 -7.73 1.69
N LEU A 519 -11.06 -6.90 2.23
CA LEU A 519 -12.25 -7.36 2.97
C LEU A 519 -13.50 -6.62 2.47
N THR A 520 -14.50 -7.35 1.99
CA THR A 520 -15.72 -6.79 1.37
C THR A 520 -16.73 -6.28 2.40
N VAL A 521 -16.40 -6.26 3.70
CA VAL A 521 -17.28 -5.76 4.76
C VAL A 521 -17.72 -4.31 4.51
N LEU A 522 -16.82 -3.49 3.96
CA LEU A 522 -17.11 -2.10 3.57
C LEU A 522 -17.98 -1.98 2.32
N LEU A 523 -18.03 -3.02 1.47
CA LEU A 523 -18.93 -3.07 0.31
C LEU A 523 -20.33 -3.61 0.65
N PHE A 524 -20.55 -4.17 1.84
CA PHE A 524 -21.74 -4.99 2.12
C PHE A 524 -23.01 -4.15 2.37
N ALA A 525 -23.71 -3.81 1.29
CA ALA A 525 -24.95 -3.04 1.31
C ALA A 525 -26.22 -3.90 1.14
N ARG A 526 -27.37 -3.35 1.53
CA ARG A 526 -28.70 -3.96 1.33
C ARG A 526 -29.07 -3.98 -0.16
N PRO A 527 -29.80 -4.99 -0.68
CA PRO A 527 -30.31 -4.94 -2.05
C PRO A 527 -31.53 -4.01 -2.13
N GLU A 528 -31.50 -3.07 -3.07
CA GLU A 528 -32.55 -2.07 -3.28
C GLU A 528 -33.06 -2.09 -4.73
N GLU A 529 -34.32 -1.74 -4.95
CA GLU A 529 -34.89 -1.71 -6.30
C GLU A 529 -34.41 -0.47 -7.06
N GLY A 530 -34.05 -0.64 -8.34
CA GLY A 530 -33.38 0.38 -9.14
C GLY A 530 -31.85 0.33 -9.03
N CYS A 531 -31.29 0.07 -7.84
CA CYS A 531 -29.83 -0.03 -7.66
C CYS A 531 -29.27 -1.39 -8.11
N PHE A 532 -29.14 -1.57 -9.43
CA PHE A 532 -28.54 -2.79 -10.00
C PHE A 532 -27.04 -2.92 -9.67
N GLN A 533 -26.35 -1.80 -9.41
CA GLN A 533 -24.92 -1.81 -9.14
C GLN A 533 -24.56 -2.50 -7.83
N THR A 534 -25.35 -2.28 -6.77
CA THR A 534 -25.16 -3.01 -5.50
C THR A 534 -25.20 -4.53 -5.70
N LEU A 535 -26.12 -5.03 -6.54
CA LEU A 535 -26.20 -6.45 -6.86
C LEU A 535 -25.00 -6.97 -7.64
N ILE A 536 -24.44 -6.17 -8.56
CA ILE A 536 -23.21 -6.51 -9.28
C ILE A 536 -22.06 -6.65 -8.28
N ASN A 537 -21.86 -5.64 -7.43
CA ASN A 537 -20.78 -5.61 -6.44
C ASN A 537 -20.89 -6.81 -5.47
N GLN A 538 -22.08 -7.06 -4.89
CA GLN A 538 -22.31 -8.20 -3.99
C GLN A 538 -22.15 -9.57 -4.66
N GLY A 539 -22.37 -9.66 -5.98
CA GLY A 539 -22.25 -10.93 -6.72
C GLY A 539 -20.83 -11.27 -7.15
N LEU A 540 -19.89 -10.33 -7.06
CA LEU A 540 -18.58 -10.39 -7.68
C LEU A 540 -17.41 -10.45 -6.68
N PHE A 541 -17.46 -9.64 -5.62
CA PHE A 541 -16.32 -9.46 -4.72
C PHE A 541 -16.24 -10.51 -3.60
N GLY A 542 -15.02 -10.85 -3.16
CA GLY A 542 -14.74 -11.79 -2.06
C GLY A 542 -13.54 -11.37 -1.20
N ASP A 543 -13.42 -11.99 -0.02
CA ASP A 543 -12.36 -11.70 0.96
C ASP A 543 -11.07 -12.50 0.71
N GLY A 544 -9.91 -11.85 0.80
CA GLY A 544 -8.62 -12.52 0.67
C GLY A 544 -7.43 -11.72 1.17
N ALA A 545 -6.34 -12.41 1.49
CA ALA A 545 -5.03 -11.81 1.78
C ALA A 545 -3.91 -12.62 1.12
N GLY A 546 -2.87 -11.92 0.69
CA GLY A 546 -1.81 -12.46 -0.15
C GLY A 546 -0.54 -11.69 0.07
N ALA A 547 0.56 -12.42 0.21
CA ALA A 547 1.88 -11.89 0.51
C ALA A 547 2.91 -12.44 -0.48
N VAL A 548 3.85 -11.58 -0.89
CA VAL A 548 4.94 -11.93 -1.80
C VAL A 548 6.24 -11.40 -1.20
N ILE A 549 7.27 -12.23 -1.13
CA ILE A 549 8.63 -11.79 -0.84
C ILE A 549 9.34 -11.53 -2.16
N VAL A 550 9.78 -10.30 -2.37
CA VAL A 550 10.57 -9.88 -3.53
C VAL A 550 11.98 -9.54 -3.07
N GLY A 551 13.01 -9.99 -3.79
CA GLY A 551 14.40 -9.67 -3.48
C GLY A 551 15.26 -9.69 -4.74
N ALA A 552 16.31 -8.88 -4.75
CA ALA A 552 17.33 -8.90 -5.79
C ALA A 552 18.61 -9.56 -5.24
N ALA A 553 19.26 -10.37 -6.06
CA ALA A 553 20.51 -11.03 -5.70
C ALA A 553 21.69 -10.04 -5.76
N ALA A 554 22.71 -10.31 -4.95
CA ALA A 554 24.07 -9.87 -5.16
C ALA A 554 24.95 -11.10 -5.38
N ASP A 555 26.04 -10.97 -6.15
CA ASP A 555 26.87 -12.13 -6.54
C ASP A 555 27.52 -12.84 -5.32
N ASP A 556 27.75 -12.09 -4.24
CA ASP A 556 28.29 -12.58 -2.96
C ASP A 556 27.20 -12.85 -1.88
N ASP A 557 25.90 -12.87 -2.21
CA ASP A 557 24.81 -12.91 -1.22
C ASP A 557 24.72 -14.26 -0.46
N PRO A 558 24.98 -14.30 0.87
CA PRO A 558 24.89 -15.54 1.65
C PRO A 558 23.45 -16.07 1.77
N ALA A 559 22.41 -15.29 1.44
CA ALA A 559 21.03 -15.78 1.38
C ALA A 559 20.78 -16.69 0.16
N MET A 560 21.43 -16.42 -0.98
CA MET A 560 21.43 -17.33 -2.12
C MET A 560 22.17 -18.64 -1.77
N ALA A 561 23.30 -18.54 -1.06
CA ALA A 561 24.00 -19.70 -0.51
C ALA A 561 23.21 -20.45 0.59
N ALA A 562 22.23 -19.81 1.23
CA ALA A 562 21.32 -20.42 2.20
C ALA A 562 20.09 -21.11 1.58
N GLY A 563 19.95 -21.09 0.25
CA GLY A 563 18.93 -21.85 -0.47
C GLY A 563 17.63 -21.09 -0.75
N GLU A 564 17.66 -19.75 -0.85
CA GLU A 564 16.59 -19.01 -1.53
C GLU A 564 16.41 -19.54 -2.97
N ARG A 565 15.16 -19.71 -3.41
CA ARG A 565 14.80 -20.19 -4.75
C ARG A 565 13.89 -19.17 -5.42
N PRO A 566 14.39 -18.35 -6.36
CA PRO A 566 13.53 -17.44 -7.10
C PRO A 566 12.55 -18.23 -7.98
N LEU A 567 11.34 -17.70 -8.11
CA LEU A 567 10.21 -18.30 -8.83
C LEU A 567 9.99 -17.59 -10.17
N PHE A 568 9.98 -16.25 -10.12
CA PHE A 568 9.82 -15.37 -11.28
C PHE A 568 10.70 -14.12 -11.13
N GLU A 569 11.55 -13.83 -12.11
CA GLU A 569 12.22 -12.53 -12.27
C GLU A 569 11.21 -11.48 -12.77
N ILE A 570 11.24 -10.28 -12.18
CA ILE A 570 10.42 -9.13 -12.58
C ILE A 570 11.23 -8.24 -13.51
N VAL A 571 11.11 -8.47 -14.82
CA VAL A 571 12.00 -7.86 -15.83
C VAL A 571 11.66 -6.38 -16.06
N SER A 572 10.40 -6.07 -16.35
CA SER A 572 9.90 -4.70 -16.50
C SER A 572 8.50 -4.55 -15.91
N ALA A 573 8.11 -3.30 -15.61
CA ALA A 573 6.76 -2.95 -15.20
C ALA A 573 6.37 -1.57 -15.76
N ALA A 574 5.14 -1.45 -16.25
CA ALA A 574 4.60 -0.26 -16.88
C ALA A 574 3.12 -0.07 -16.50
N GLN A 575 2.68 1.19 -16.40
CA GLN A 575 1.28 1.53 -16.19
C GLN A 575 0.75 2.30 -17.41
N ALA A 576 -0.50 2.05 -17.79
CA ALA A 576 -1.23 2.82 -18.80
C ALA A 576 -2.61 3.24 -18.28
N ILE A 577 -3.05 4.42 -18.70
CA ILE A 577 -4.40 4.96 -18.52
C ILE A 577 -5.12 4.80 -19.87
N VAL A 578 -6.27 4.14 -19.89
CA VAL A 578 -7.12 4.12 -21.10
C VAL A 578 -7.76 5.50 -21.27
N PRO A 579 -7.68 6.15 -22.45
CA PRO A 579 -8.27 7.49 -22.65
C PRO A 579 -9.77 7.53 -22.38
N GLU A 580 -10.26 8.67 -21.88
CA GLU A 580 -11.69 9.00 -21.71
C GLU A 580 -12.49 7.97 -20.89
N SER A 581 -11.83 7.30 -19.93
CA SER A 581 -12.38 6.16 -19.19
C SER A 581 -12.46 6.36 -17.67
N GLU A 582 -12.22 7.58 -17.18
CA GLU A 582 -12.08 7.90 -15.75
C GLU A 582 -13.30 7.55 -14.88
N SER A 583 -14.52 7.60 -15.44
CA SER A 583 -15.78 7.37 -14.73
C SER A 583 -16.36 5.94 -14.88
N PHE A 584 -15.66 5.03 -15.56
CA PHE A 584 -16.19 3.69 -15.86
C PHE A 584 -16.01 2.68 -14.71
N ILE A 585 -15.10 2.97 -13.78
CA ILE A 585 -14.93 2.22 -12.52
C ILE A 585 -14.63 3.24 -11.41
N GLU A 586 -15.65 3.62 -10.65
CA GLU A 586 -15.56 4.55 -9.53
C GLU A 586 -15.99 3.91 -8.23
N MET A 587 -15.30 4.25 -7.13
CA MET A 587 -15.62 3.86 -5.76
C MET A 587 -15.26 5.01 -4.81
N HIS A 588 -16.06 5.25 -3.79
CA HIS A 588 -15.80 6.28 -2.79
C HIS A 588 -16.27 5.82 -1.41
N LEU A 589 -15.52 6.20 -0.36
CA LEU A 589 -15.91 5.89 1.01
C LEU A 589 -16.97 6.88 1.49
N THR A 590 -18.13 6.35 1.86
CA THR A 590 -19.24 7.07 2.47
C THR A 590 -19.43 6.62 3.92
N ARG A 591 -20.28 7.34 4.67
CA ARG A 591 -20.84 6.94 5.97
C ARG A 591 -21.53 5.56 5.96
N GLY A 592 -21.88 5.02 4.80
CA GLY A 592 -22.50 3.70 4.62
C GLY A 592 -21.52 2.58 4.23
N GLY A 593 -20.22 2.89 4.08
CA GLY A 593 -19.23 2.03 3.44
C GLY A 593 -18.88 2.51 2.03
N TYR A 594 -18.30 1.64 1.21
CA TYR A 594 -18.02 1.93 -0.19
C TYR A 594 -19.29 1.95 -1.04
N ASP A 595 -19.54 3.08 -1.67
CA ASP A 595 -20.47 3.19 -2.81
C ASP A 595 -19.67 3.45 -4.10
N GLY A 596 -20.25 3.21 -5.27
CA GLY A 596 -19.53 3.30 -6.53
C GLY A 596 -20.22 2.68 -7.75
N ASN A 597 -19.78 3.09 -8.93
CA ASN A 597 -20.26 2.63 -10.22
C ASN A 597 -19.23 1.77 -10.94
N ILE A 598 -19.65 0.67 -11.57
CA ILE A 598 -18.80 -0.17 -12.43
C ILE A 598 -19.56 -0.47 -13.71
N SER A 599 -19.14 0.15 -14.82
CA SER A 599 -19.77 0.03 -16.14
C SER A 599 -19.45 -1.34 -16.77
N VAL A 600 -20.09 -2.40 -16.25
CA VAL A 600 -19.80 -3.83 -16.52
C VAL A 600 -19.93 -4.29 -17.98
N ARG A 601 -20.43 -3.46 -18.89
CA ARG A 601 -20.54 -3.76 -20.32
C ARG A 601 -19.44 -3.08 -21.11
N GLU A 602 -19.13 -1.86 -20.73
CA GLU A 602 -18.21 -0.95 -21.39
C GLU A 602 -16.76 -1.21 -20.93
N VAL A 603 -16.54 -1.57 -19.66
CA VAL A 603 -15.21 -1.90 -19.11
C VAL A 603 -14.52 -3.05 -19.86
N PRO A 604 -15.17 -4.21 -20.14
CA PRO A 604 -14.55 -5.25 -20.96
C PRO A 604 -14.19 -4.76 -22.37
N VAL A 605 -15.07 -3.97 -23.00
CA VAL A 605 -14.84 -3.40 -24.34
C VAL A 605 -13.61 -2.48 -24.32
N LEU A 606 -13.56 -1.51 -23.40
CA LEU A 606 -12.43 -0.60 -23.21
C LEU A 606 -11.11 -1.33 -22.96
N ILE A 607 -11.12 -2.40 -22.15
CA ILE A 607 -9.93 -3.24 -21.94
C ILE A 607 -9.50 -3.86 -23.26
N GLY A 608 -10.38 -4.56 -23.96
CA GLY A 608 -9.99 -5.27 -25.17
C GLY A 608 -9.62 -4.37 -26.34
N ASP A 609 -10.23 -3.20 -26.46
CA ASP A 609 -9.93 -2.26 -27.54
C ASP A 609 -8.60 -1.51 -27.32
N ASN A 610 -7.96 -1.67 -26.14
CA ASN A 610 -6.67 -1.05 -25.78
C ASN A 610 -5.56 -2.05 -25.38
N ILE A 611 -5.90 -3.28 -24.94
CA ILE A 611 -4.95 -4.21 -24.29
C ILE A 611 -3.72 -4.50 -25.16
N GLU A 612 -3.89 -4.78 -26.46
CA GLU A 612 -2.77 -5.07 -27.35
C GLU A 612 -1.77 -3.89 -27.40
N ARG A 613 -2.27 -2.64 -27.45
CA ARG A 613 -1.41 -1.45 -27.41
C ARG A 613 -0.70 -1.30 -26.07
N CYS A 614 -1.42 -1.45 -24.95
CA CYS A 614 -0.83 -1.38 -23.61
C CYS A 614 0.27 -2.43 -23.37
N LEU A 615 0.15 -3.61 -24.01
CA LEU A 615 1.18 -4.64 -23.97
C LEU A 615 2.36 -4.29 -24.88
N MET A 616 2.13 -3.86 -26.12
CA MET A 616 3.21 -3.43 -27.02
C MET A 616 4.04 -2.29 -26.42
N ASP A 617 3.40 -1.31 -25.77
CA ASP A 617 4.07 -0.20 -25.07
C ASP A 617 4.91 -0.66 -23.86
N ALA A 618 4.59 -1.81 -23.25
CA ALA A 618 5.38 -2.41 -22.18
C ALA A 618 6.59 -3.23 -22.70
N PHE A 619 6.56 -3.69 -23.97
CA PHE A 619 7.67 -4.37 -24.63
C PHE A 619 8.60 -3.43 -25.42
N GLU A 620 8.13 -2.25 -25.86
CA GLU A 620 8.96 -1.28 -26.60
C GLU A 620 10.32 -0.98 -25.91
N PRO A 621 10.42 -0.79 -24.58
CA PRO A 621 11.69 -0.59 -23.90
C PRO A 621 12.62 -1.82 -23.85
N LEU A 622 12.10 -3.02 -24.12
CA LEU A 622 12.87 -4.28 -24.14
C LEU A 622 13.43 -4.61 -25.52
N GLY A 623 12.83 -4.09 -26.60
CA GLY A 623 13.31 -4.25 -27.98
C GLY A 623 13.56 -5.72 -28.37
N ASP A 624 14.66 -5.96 -29.10
CA ASP A 624 15.06 -7.30 -29.57
C ASP A 624 15.48 -8.28 -28.46
N ILE A 625 15.52 -7.88 -27.19
CA ILE A 625 15.90 -8.78 -26.07
C ILE A 625 14.84 -9.87 -25.89
N VAL A 626 13.56 -9.51 -26.02
CA VAL A 626 12.47 -10.48 -26.18
C VAL A 626 12.29 -10.68 -27.69
N GLY A 627 13.10 -11.58 -28.25
CA GLY A 627 13.45 -11.65 -29.68
C GLY A 627 12.29 -11.49 -30.68
N ALA A 628 12.50 -10.61 -31.67
CA ALA A 628 11.50 -10.25 -32.67
C ALA A 628 10.88 -11.46 -33.39
N GLY A 629 9.62 -11.79 -33.03
CA GLY A 629 8.87 -12.92 -33.59
C GLY A 629 8.08 -13.76 -32.57
N TRP A 630 8.15 -13.45 -31.27
CA TRP A 630 7.29 -14.05 -30.25
C TRP A 630 5.79 -13.80 -30.50
N LYS A 631 4.94 -14.68 -29.94
CA LYS A 631 3.48 -14.55 -29.99
C LYS A 631 2.90 -14.58 -28.58
N TRP A 632 1.72 -13.98 -28.40
CA TRP A 632 0.95 -14.03 -27.15
C TRP A 632 0.77 -15.46 -26.61
N ASN A 633 0.71 -16.46 -27.49
CA ASN A 633 0.57 -17.88 -27.13
C ASN A 633 1.87 -18.61 -26.75
N ASP A 634 3.03 -17.95 -26.87
CA ASP A 634 4.32 -18.50 -26.46
C ASP A 634 4.67 -18.13 -25.00
N MET A 635 3.82 -17.28 -24.36
CA MET A 635 3.99 -16.76 -23.00
C MET A 635 3.05 -17.43 -21.97
N PHE A 636 3.34 -17.31 -20.66
CA PHE A 636 2.37 -17.53 -19.58
C PHE A 636 1.64 -16.23 -19.18
N TRP A 637 0.46 -16.35 -18.57
CA TRP A 637 -0.46 -15.23 -18.35
C TRP A 637 -1.03 -15.18 -16.94
N ASP A 638 -0.69 -14.12 -16.21
CA ASP A 638 -1.20 -13.76 -14.90
C ASP A 638 -2.14 -12.55 -15.01
N VAL A 639 -3.38 -12.80 -15.43
CA VAL A 639 -4.37 -11.73 -15.66
C VAL A 639 -5.29 -11.60 -14.45
N HIS A 640 -5.39 -10.39 -13.89
CA HIS A 640 -6.40 -10.04 -12.87
C HIS A 640 -7.81 -10.35 -13.40
N PRO A 641 -8.55 -11.30 -12.82
CA PRO A 641 -9.79 -11.78 -13.38
C PRO A 641 -10.97 -10.94 -12.88
N GLY A 642 -10.97 -9.63 -13.20
CA GLY A 642 -11.93 -8.67 -12.65
C GLY A 642 -13.40 -9.03 -12.89
N SER A 643 -13.66 -9.69 -14.03
CA SER A 643 -14.79 -10.60 -14.24
C SER A 643 -14.45 -11.54 -15.41
N SER A 644 -15.22 -12.61 -15.59
CA SER A 644 -15.04 -13.53 -16.73
C SER A 644 -15.07 -12.81 -18.08
N ALA A 645 -15.99 -11.85 -18.27
CA ALA A 645 -16.11 -11.09 -19.52
C ALA A 645 -14.86 -10.26 -19.87
N ILE A 646 -14.04 -9.89 -18.88
CA ILE A 646 -12.73 -9.25 -19.11
C ILE A 646 -11.75 -10.30 -19.65
N LEU A 647 -11.69 -11.48 -19.03
CA LEU A 647 -10.85 -12.59 -19.51
C LEU A 647 -11.26 -12.99 -20.93
N ASP A 648 -12.56 -13.15 -21.20
CA ASP A 648 -13.11 -13.54 -22.50
C ASP A 648 -12.73 -12.54 -23.60
N LYS A 649 -12.82 -11.23 -23.35
CA LYS A 649 -12.45 -10.20 -24.32
C LYS A 649 -10.93 -10.03 -24.50
N VAL A 650 -10.10 -10.39 -23.50
CA VAL A 650 -8.63 -10.52 -23.66
C VAL A 650 -8.28 -11.76 -24.50
N ASP A 651 -8.96 -12.89 -24.27
CA ASP A 651 -8.89 -14.13 -25.06
C ASP A 651 -9.21 -13.85 -26.54
N ASP A 652 -10.36 -13.21 -26.80
CA ASP A 652 -10.87 -12.84 -28.13
C ASP A 652 -9.91 -11.91 -28.90
N VAL A 653 -9.34 -10.90 -28.24
CA VAL A 653 -8.49 -9.90 -28.91
C VAL A 653 -7.10 -10.45 -29.19
N LEU A 654 -6.45 -11.07 -28.20
CA LEU A 654 -5.08 -11.58 -28.35
C LEU A 654 -5.02 -12.99 -28.99
N GLN A 655 -6.19 -13.56 -29.31
CA GLN A 655 -6.37 -14.89 -29.90
C GLN A 655 -5.63 -15.97 -29.08
N LEU A 656 -5.83 -15.96 -27.77
CA LEU A 656 -5.18 -16.91 -26.86
C LEU A 656 -5.75 -18.32 -27.05
N LYS A 657 -4.97 -19.33 -26.63
CA LYS A 657 -5.47 -20.70 -26.49
C LYS A 657 -6.18 -20.84 -25.13
N PRO A 658 -7.24 -21.67 -25.01
CA PRO A 658 -8.05 -21.77 -23.79
C PRO A 658 -7.28 -22.10 -22.51
N GLU A 659 -6.13 -22.79 -22.60
CA GLU A 659 -5.26 -23.06 -21.46
C GLU A 659 -4.59 -21.82 -20.85
N LYS A 660 -4.37 -20.74 -21.62
CA LYS A 660 -3.53 -19.61 -21.19
C LYS A 660 -4.11 -18.83 -20.02
N LEU A 661 -5.43 -18.61 -20.00
CA LEU A 661 -6.13 -17.95 -18.90
C LEU A 661 -6.65 -18.92 -17.84
N ALA A 662 -6.25 -20.20 -17.85
CA ALA A 662 -6.81 -21.23 -16.97
C ALA A 662 -6.55 -20.95 -15.47
N ALA A 663 -5.41 -20.33 -15.11
CA ALA A 663 -5.13 -19.90 -13.74
C ALA A 663 -6.09 -18.78 -13.30
N SER A 664 -6.18 -17.68 -14.08
CA SER A 664 -7.11 -16.57 -13.86
C SER A 664 -8.57 -17.01 -13.75
N ARG A 665 -9.04 -17.84 -14.71
CA ARG A 665 -10.39 -18.41 -14.73
C ARG A 665 -10.66 -19.28 -13.50
N ARG A 666 -9.68 -20.08 -13.04
CA ARG A 666 -9.83 -20.92 -11.84
C ARG A 666 -9.80 -20.12 -10.53
N VAL A 667 -8.98 -19.08 -10.40
CA VAL A 667 -8.98 -18.24 -9.20
C VAL A 667 -10.32 -17.53 -9.04
N LEU A 668 -10.84 -16.93 -10.12
CA LEU A 668 -12.18 -16.33 -10.10
C LEU A 668 -13.28 -17.34 -9.72
N SER A 669 -13.18 -18.58 -10.20
CA SER A 669 -14.17 -19.63 -9.90
C SER A 669 -14.10 -20.18 -8.47
N GLU A 670 -12.93 -20.16 -7.81
CA GLU A 670 -12.75 -20.73 -6.46
C GLU A 670 -12.81 -19.65 -5.35
N TYR A 671 -12.52 -18.38 -5.68
CA TYR A 671 -12.36 -17.29 -4.70
C TYR A 671 -13.15 -16.00 -5.01
N GLY A 672 -13.67 -15.82 -6.23
CA GLY A 672 -14.26 -14.55 -6.68
C GLY A 672 -13.21 -13.49 -7.04
N ASN A 673 -13.65 -12.23 -7.18
CA ASN A 673 -12.76 -11.09 -7.34
C ASN A 673 -12.37 -10.57 -5.94
N MET A 674 -11.12 -10.72 -5.53
CA MET A 674 -10.58 -10.22 -4.27
C MET A 674 -9.79 -8.92 -4.50
N PHE A 675 -10.31 -7.99 -5.30
CA PHE A 675 -9.63 -6.73 -5.64
C PHE A 675 -8.16 -6.95 -6.07
N GLY A 676 -7.22 -6.14 -5.56
CA GLY A 676 -5.82 -6.16 -5.94
C GLY A 676 -5.09 -7.44 -5.55
N VAL A 677 -5.52 -8.13 -4.48
CA VAL A 677 -4.87 -9.39 -4.06
C VAL A 677 -5.15 -10.55 -5.02
N THR A 678 -6.19 -10.47 -5.87
CA THR A 678 -6.54 -11.55 -6.81
C THR A 678 -5.39 -11.95 -7.74
N VAL A 679 -4.54 -11.00 -8.16
CA VAL A 679 -3.39 -11.30 -9.04
C VAL A 679 -2.32 -12.15 -8.31
N ILE A 680 -2.11 -11.93 -7.01
CA ILE A 680 -1.18 -12.74 -6.19
C ILE A 680 -1.68 -14.20 -6.09
N PHE A 681 -3.01 -14.42 -6.02
CA PHE A 681 -3.59 -15.76 -6.07
C PHE A 681 -3.43 -16.44 -7.43
N VAL A 682 -3.44 -15.66 -8.53
CA VAL A 682 -3.22 -16.19 -9.89
C VAL A 682 -1.75 -16.55 -10.10
N LEU A 683 -0.80 -15.72 -9.68
CA LEU A 683 0.63 -16.03 -9.69
C LEU A 683 0.95 -17.33 -8.91
N ASP A 684 0.36 -17.50 -7.73
CA ASP A 684 0.53 -18.70 -6.90
C ASP A 684 -0.15 -19.94 -7.52
N GLU A 685 -1.24 -19.76 -8.27
CA GLU A 685 -1.86 -20.85 -9.02
C GLU A 685 -1.08 -21.23 -10.29
N LEU A 686 -0.52 -20.26 -11.01
CA LEU A 686 0.40 -20.50 -12.14
C LEU A 686 1.62 -21.30 -11.68
N ARG A 687 2.27 -20.87 -10.59
CA ARG A 687 3.36 -21.61 -9.95
C ARG A 687 2.96 -23.07 -9.66
N ARG A 688 1.84 -23.28 -8.98
CA ARG A 688 1.30 -24.64 -8.69
C ARG A 688 0.93 -25.45 -9.93
N ARG A 689 0.66 -24.81 -11.07
CA ARG A 689 0.38 -25.49 -12.35
C ARG A 689 1.68 -25.89 -13.04
N MET A 690 2.66 -24.98 -13.09
CA MET A 690 4.02 -25.24 -13.58
C MET A 690 4.70 -26.37 -12.79
N GLU A 691 4.60 -26.37 -11.44
CA GLU A 691 5.16 -27.39 -10.54
C GLU A 691 4.66 -28.83 -10.80
N LYS A 692 3.57 -29.00 -11.55
CA LYS A 692 2.98 -30.31 -11.89
C LYS A 692 3.05 -30.66 -13.38
N GLY A 693 3.53 -29.75 -14.23
CA GLY A 693 3.36 -29.86 -15.69
C GLY A 693 1.91 -29.67 -16.17
N GLU A 694 1.07 -28.92 -15.45
CA GLU A 694 -0.28 -28.51 -15.89
C GLU A 694 -0.25 -27.32 -16.88
N GLU A 695 0.94 -26.77 -17.20
CA GLU A 695 1.16 -25.68 -18.17
C GLU A 695 1.74 -26.17 -19.50
N VAL A 696 1.14 -25.72 -20.60
CA VAL A 696 1.47 -26.21 -21.96
C VAL A 696 2.67 -25.47 -22.54
N GLY A 697 3.71 -26.22 -22.88
CA GLY A 697 4.90 -25.72 -23.60
C GLY A 697 5.98 -25.09 -22.72
N GLU A 698 5.85 -25.18 -21.39
CA GLU A 698 6.82 -24.70 -20.39
C GLU A 698 7.41 -23.30 -20.66
N PRO A 699 6.57 -22.27 -20.89
CA PRO A 699 7.03 -20.93 -21.28
C PRO A 699 8.01 -20.31 -20.27
N GLU A 700 9.15 -19.83 -20.77
CA GLU A 700 10.13 -19.04 -19.98
C GLU A 700 9.61 -17.62 -19.69
N TRP A 701 8.89 -17.01 -20.63
CA TRP A 701 8.43 -15.63 -20.55
C TRP A 701 6.92 -15.54 -20.27
N GLY A 702 6.51 -14.48 -19.58
CA GLY A 702 5.11 -14.27 -19.23
C GLY A 702 4.76 -12.83 -18.93
N LEU A 703 3.45 -12.60 -18.80
CA LEU A 703 2.85 -11.29 -18.54
C LEU A 703 1.94 -11.36 -17.34
N MET A 704 2.19 -10.48 -16.36
CA MET A 704 1.20 -10.09 -15.37
C MET A 704 0.46 -8.84 -15.86
N VAL A 705 -0.87 -8.87 -15.83
CA VAL A 705 -1.72 -7.76 -16.26
C VAL A 705 -2.83 -7.53 -15.24
N ALA A 706 -2.92 -6.32 -14.69
CA ALA A 706 -3.95 -5.97 -13.71
C ALA A 706 -4.75 -4.73 -14.12
N PHE A 707 -6.06 -4.77 -13.87
CA PHE A 707 -7.02 -3.74 -14.28
C PHE A 707 -7.69 -3.12 -13.06
N GLY A 708 -8.03 -1.83 -13.12
CA GLY A 708 -8.83 -1.19 -12.07
C GLY A 708 -9.19 0.27 -12.38
N PRO A 709 -9.62 1.04 -11.36
CA PRO A 709 -10.08 2.42 -11.52
C PRO A 709 -9.11 3.29 -12.34
N GLY A 710 -9.61 3.92 -13.40
CA GLY A 710 -8.84 4.83 -14.25
C GLY A 710 -9.37 5.05 -15.67
N LEU A 711 -9.83 4.04 -16.40
CA LEU A 711 -9.43 2.63 -16.32
C LEU A 711 -7.90 2.53 -16.40
N THR A 712 -7.28 2.00 -15.35
CA THR A 712 -5.83 1.82 -15.25
C THR A 712 -5.47 0.39 -15.58
N VAL A 713 -4.43 0.20 -16.38
CA VAL A 713 -3.78 -1.09 -16.69
C VAL A 713 -2.37 -1.07 -16.10
N GLU A 714 -2.02 -2.01 -15.24
CA GLU A 714 -0.62 -2.34 -14.92
C GLU A 714 -0.22 -3.55 -15.77
N THR A 715 0.95 -3.48 -16.39
CA THR A 715 1.57 -4.56 -17.17
C THR A 715 2.96 -4.82 -16.61
N MET A 716 3.32 -6.09 -16.42
CA MET A 716 4.60 -6.50 -15.87
C MET A 716 5.13 -7.73 -16.63
N VAL A 717 6.34 -7.61 -17.18
CA VAL A 717 6.99 -8.71 -17.90
C VAL A 717 7.74 -9.57 -16.89
N LEU A 718 7.36 -10.84 -16.83
CA LEU A 718 7.91 -11.84 -15.93
C LEU A 718 8.73 -12.86 -16.71
N ARG A 719 9.78 -13.38 -16.07
CA ARG A 719 10.58 -14.51 -16.57
C ARG A 719 10.61 -15.62 -15.51
N ARG A 720 10.22 -16.83 -15.90
CA ARG A 720 10.19 -18.02 -15.03
C ARG A 720 11.62 -18.44 -14.69
N CYS A 721 11.89 -18.58 -13.40
CA CYS A 721 13.13 -19.19 -12.94
C CYS A 721 13.02 -20.72 -13.10
N VAL A 722 14.07 -21.34 -13.65
CA VAL A 722 14.17 -22.79 -13.79
C VAL A 722 15.38 -23.26 -13.00
N GLU A 723 15.21 -24.25 -12.13
CA GLU A 723 16.34 -24.88 -11.45
C GLU A 723 17.24 -25.55 -12.50
N GLN A 724 18.46 -25.04 -12.66
CA GLN A 724 19.48 -25.71 -13.46
C GLN A 724 19.84 -27.02 -12.77
N GLY A 725 19.27 -28.13 -13.27
CA GLY A 725 19.61 -29.46 -12.80
C GLY A 725 21.11 -29.69 -12.89
N THR A 726 21.73 -30.09 -11.79
CA THR A 726 23.15 -30.40 -11.73
C THR A 726 23.53 -31.40 -12.81
N GLY A 727 24.42 -31.00 -13.72
CA GLY A 727 24.85 -31.81 -14.85
C GLY A 727 25.28 -33.22 -14.41
N GLY A 728 24.77 -34.24 -15.10
CA GLY A 728 24.70 -35.59 -14.56
C GLY A 728 26.05 -36.19 -14.16
N ALA A 729 26.21 -36.46 -12.87
CA ALA A 729 26.97 -37.62 -12.40
C ALA A 729 26.02 -38.83 -12.40
N SER A 730 26.48 -39.97 -12.92
CA SER A 730 25.71 -41.21 -12.91
C SER A 730 25.73 -41.84 -11.52
N GLU A 731 24.59 -41.82 -10.80
CA GLU A 731 24.43 -42.62 -9.58
C GLU A 731 24.32 -44.11 -9.96
N GLU A 732 25.40 -44.87 -9.72
CA GLU A 732 25.33 -46.33 -9.68
C GLU A 732 24.60 -46.77 -8.39
N GLU A 733 23.66 -47.72 -8.48
CA GLU A 733 22.92 -48.23 -7.31
C GLU A 733 23.82 -49.06 -6.36
N GLU A 734 24.64 -48.44 -5.51
CA GLU A 734 25.31 -49.18 -4.42
C GLU A 734 24.32 -49.50 -3.29
N LYS A 735 23.61 -50.62 -3.46
CA LYS A 735 22.69 -51.18 -2.47
C LYS A 735 23.42 -51.60 -1.19
N THR A 736 23.36 -50.75 -0.16
CA THR A 736 23.69 -51.13 1.22
C THR A 736 22.43 -51.16 2.10
N ASP A 737 22.05 -52.37 2.54
CA ASP A 737 20.91 -52.59 3.43
C ASP A 737 21.25 -52.23 4.88
N TRP A 738 20.54 -51.24 5.43
CA TRP A 738 20.52 -50.92 6.85
C TRP A 738 19.08 -50.75 7.36
N GLY A 739 18.29 -51.82 7.28
CA GLY A 739 16.93 -51.85 7.81
C GLY A 739 16.81 -51.57 9.32
N LEU A 740 16.37 -50.35 9.68
CA LEU A 740 15.93 -50.02 11.05
C LEU A 740 14.70 -49.10 11.05
N ARG A 741 13.63 -49.51 11.76
CA ARG A 741 12.33 -48.80 11.79
C ARG A 741 12.38 -47.49 12.59
N GLY A 742 12.83 -46.41 11.95
CA GLY A 742 12.73 -45.03 12.47
C GLY A 742 11.50 -44.29 11.94
N ARG A 743 10.79 -43.54 12.80
CA ARG A 743 9.76 -42.58 12.35
C ARG A 743 10.44 -41.30 11.86
N MET A 744 10.48 -41.06 10.55
CA MET A 744 10.74 -39.70 10.04
C MET A 744 9.57 -38.77 10.33
N ARG A 745 9.59 -38.12 11.50
CA ARG A 745 9.04 -36.78 11.68
C ARG A 745 10.18 -35.81 11.37
N GLY A 746 10.16 -35.17 10.19
CA GLY A 746 11.31 -34.36 9.76
C GLY A 746 11.12 -33.50 8.51
N CYS A 747 9.93 -33.45 7.90
CA CYS A 747 9.66 -32.42 6.90
C CYS A 747 9.30 -31.13 7.64
N ASN A 748 10.21 -30.15 7.62
CA ASN A 748 9.92 -28.80 8.12
C ASN A 748 8.87 -28.14 7.22
N LYS A 749 7.60 -28.26 7.60
CA LYS A 749 6.63 -27.23 7.24
C LYS A 749 7.14 -25.92 7.83
N PHE A 750 7.45 -24.94 7.00
CA PHE A 750 7.42 -23.54 7.41
C PHE A 750 5.95 -23.17 7.67
N VAL A 751 5.47 -23.50 8.87
CA VAL A 751 4.25 -22.92 9.41
C VAL A 751 4.62 -21.51 9.84
N LEU A 752 4.24 -20.52 9.02
CA LEU A 752 4.06 -19.16 9.52
C LEU A 752 2.93 -19.23 10.54
N ASP A 753 3.28 -19.18 11.81
CA ASP A 753 2.36 -19.29 12.93
C ASP A 753 1.63 -17.96 13.15
N LEU A 754 0.65 -17.70 12.29
CA LEU A 754 -0.08 -16.44 12.20
C LEU A 754 -1.07 -16.20 13.36
N ASP A 755 -1.25 -17.17 14.26
CA ASP A 755 -2.25 -17.12 15.34
C ASP A 755 -2.04 -15.96 16.34
N HIS A 756 -0.86 -15.31 16.34
CA HIS A 756 -0.54 -14.15 17.18
C HIS A 756 -0.02 -12.91 16.44
N VAL A 757 -0.13 -12.85 15.10
CA VAL A 757 0.09 -11.58 14.40
C VAL A 757 -1.14 -10.70 14.58
N SER A 758 -1.09 -9.79 15.56
CA SER A 758 -1.98 -8.62 15.62
C SER A 758 -1.68 -7.67 14.47
N MET A 759 -2.05 -8.05 13.25
CA MET A 759 -2.21 -7.08 12.19
C MET A 759 -3.32 -6.12 12.62
N HIS A 760 -2.93 -4.89 12.95
CA HIS A 760 -3.79 -3.74 12.72
C HIS A 760 -3.94 -3.57 11.21
N VAL A 761 -4.78 -4.43 10.63
CA VAL A 761 -5.52 -4.11 9.42
C VAL A 761 -6.19 -2.77 9.69
N GLY A 762 -6.05 -1.82 8.77
CA GLY A 762 -6.82 -0.58 8.77
C GLY A 762 -8.28 -0.87 8.51
N ILE A 763 -8.98 -1.40 9.51
CA ILE A 763 -10.44 -1.54 9.52
C ILE A 763 -11.01 -0.12 9.57
N ALA A 764 -11.60 0.33 8.46
CA ALA A 764 -12.49 1.48 8.44
C ALA A 764 -13.87 1.11 9.03
#